data_AF-G7GJD0-F1
#
_entry.id   AF-G7GJD0-F1
#
_cell.length_a   1.000
_cell.length_b   1.000
_cell.length_c   1.000
_cell.angle_alpha   90.00
_cell.angle_beta   90.00
_cell.angle_gamma   90.00
#
_symmetry.space_group_name_H-M   'P 1'
#
loop_
_entity.id
_entity.type
_entity.pdbx_description
1 polymer ?
#
loop_
_entity_poly.entity_id
_entity_poly.type
_entity_poly.pdbx_seq_one_letter_code
_entity_poly.pdbx_strand_id
1 'polypeptide(L)'
;MSVNPTEAIAAVEQRCEETLARCREGTLTRGWRRTVRAAADGAVKAAAASLKTLPAHERFVTAMLLGLSFPKARGALTAALDDSLADGELQWHEICDERIVTRWVVAGRELDAALCVRVVTRAEHRTVGRVLLEAVRERLQHNDTAGAEVLFAAIDQKSKLARSSACALLWLATRDDEWSRRAIDDCVGTPKVQVGNDEADALAAVLGEYQRAGLAADTPAVVNTVAALVDWGDSPDLRYICRDGYYWGVQNCVRAGWLDHARRLRTCWLTHHDDPLDKAIATGIAEDPPQRQRPTPGAAEVLAEPDRNQQLVKATAYAEGRYRAEDLEGAYQALAGVVAAGDRVPATAGAEEQAEWALALAVGGAQAEALAVVVGLASGEVLPRTACDAALKLAELGGDALAFVDAAIANGHAKDIYGDHYPPEGYAATYLGRIVARTDDLDRELALVRAVRTERPTHVPEPGLRDAGPLRETLRVLSDRHPQRLSRWLDEVGPEMGPYVAGAAVRPLAEVVSLATIIAIRGGDRAWILSQNSYAKTELQEMDIRALTTGLASQGRLDDALELLRPYRPLIAQDALYWLCETVRTSDDRARIISVYRGRKLADFDRDLDQGWDDEGWICEEAVDWTCKLGRMLLFDGQIDEAIAIAADQPKVKHPYERAELLRQIGTWLDANDGWTPARRERILRILCGPTLTAGTVMNCAPQIIPGAITGDPELSLTELADKLYLRQWRTPLFALAGVGDLRAGRRHEGMAEISEQVLDKPDPKSNRWVPPPRLLWCVQQVPRDVKIRDELFLKVFRMLEWDLEDALKNIRAMLGAIEPADLAIAARALAESELPVEIRSVGEQLLGELVVAHSEDATLLPIESAQDPITARQRVQQAARFLARHGELDAARRLAEKSGLVAAG
;
A
#
# COMPACT_ATOMS: atom_id res chain seq x y z
N MET A 1 31.94 -19.03 -25.13
CA MET A 1 32.13 -20.46 -24.80
C MET A 1 30.77 -20.96 -24.34
N SER A 2 30.07 -21.77 -25.12
CA SER A 2 28.75 -22.27 -24.73
C SER A 2 28.92 -23.32 -23.63
N VAL A 3 28.46 -23.00 -22.43
CA VAL A 3 28.30 -23.97 -21.34
C VAL A 3 27.36 -25.07 -21.85
N ASN A 4 27.71 -26.33 -21.60
CA ASN A 4 26.85 -27.46 -21.96
C ASN A 4 25.52 -27.32 -21.22
N PRO A 5 24.35 -27.30 -21.89
CA PRO A 5 23.05 -27.09 -21.25
C PRO A 5 22.80 -28.00 -20.04
N THR A 6 23.27 -29.25 -20.11
CA THR A 6 23.17 -30.23 -19.02
C THR A 6 24.00 -29.84 -17.79
N GLU A 7 25.17 -29.22 -17.97
CA GLU A 7 26.01 -28.74 -16.87
C GLU A 7 25.38 -27.50 -16.21
N ALA A 8 24.70 -26.64 -16.99
CA ALA A 8 24.00 -25.47 -16.47
C ALA A 8 22.78 -25.84 -15.61
N ILE A 9 22.00 -26.85 -16.01
CA ILE A 9 20.84 -27.35 -15.25
C ILE A 9 21.29 -28.01 -13.95
N ALA A 10 22.30 -28.89 -14.02
CA ALA A 10 22.85 -29.55 -12.85
C ALA A 10 23.41 -28.53 -11.83
N ALA A 11 24.04 -27.45 -12.31
CA ALA A 11 24.50 -26.36 -11.46
C ALA A 11 23.34 -25.65 -10.73
N VAL A 12 22.20 -25.39 -11.39
CA VAL A 12 21.02 -24.81 -10.75
C VAL A 12 20.46 -25.73 -9.67
N GLU A 13 20.30 -27.03 -9.96
CA GLU A 13 19.82 -28.00 -8.97
C GLU A 13 20.74 -28.06 -7.75
N GLN A 14 22.06 -28.11 -7.96
CA GLN A 14 23.04 -28.10 -6.88
C GLN A 14 22.95 -26.83 -6.03
N ARG A 15 22.88 -25.64 -6.66
CA ARG A 15 22.70 -24.35 -5.97
C ARG A 15 21.44 -24.34 -5.11
N CYS A 16 20.33 -24.89 -5.62
CA CYS A 16 19.08 -25.01 -4.89
C CYS A 16 19.20 -25.97 -3.69
N GLU A 17 19.82 -27.14 -3.87
CA GLU A 17 20.01 -28.12 -2.80
C GLU A 17 20.91 -27.60 -1.68
N GLU A 18 22.02 -26.98 -2.04
CA GLU A 18 22.94 -26.34 -1.09
C GLU A 18 22.24 -25.23 -0.32
N THR A 19 21.41 -24.43 -0.99
CA THR A 19 20.65 -23.35 -0.36
C THR A 19 19.59 -23.89 0.61
N LEU A 20 18.79 -24.89 0.19
CA LEU A 20 17.83 -25.54 1.09
C LEU A 20 18.53 -26.20 2.29
N ALA A 21 19.68 -26.83 2.08
CA ALA A 21 20.46 -27.44 3.15
C ALA A 21 21.03 -26.40 4.13
N ARG A 22 21.55 -25.29 3.62
CA ARG A 22 22.08 -24.16 4.40
C ARG A 22 21.00 -23.44 5.20
N CYS A 23 19.80 -23.34 4.65
CA CYS A 23 18.65 -22.63 5.22
C CYS A 23 17.64 -23.55 5.91
N ARG A 24 18.01 -24.79 6.31
CA ARG A 24 17.12 -25.73 7.02
C ARG A 24 16.59 -25.19 8.34
N GLU A 25 17.35 -24.32 8.99
CA GLU A 25 16.97 -23.70 10.25
C GLU A 25 16.84 -22.19 10.04
N GLY A 26 15.67 -21.65 10.39
CA GLY A 26 15.41 -20.23 10.21
C GLY A 26 16.29 -19.33 11.06
N THR A 27 16.54 -18.15 10.49
CA THR A 27 17.42 -17.14 11.10
C THR A 27 16.82 -16.63 12.40
N LEU A 28 15.48 -16.59 12.51
CA LEU A 28 14.78 -16.23 13.74
C LEU A 28 15.05 -17.26 14.84
N THR A 29 14.88 -18.55 14.54
CA THR A 29 15.11 -19.64 15.50
C THR A 29 16.57 -19.73 15.92
N ARG A 30 17.52 -19.57 14.98
CA ARG A 30 18.96 -19.54 15.28
C ARG A 30 19.33 -18.34 16.15
N GLY A 31 18.89 -17.15 15.76
CA GLY A 31 19.12 -15.89 16.49
C GLY A 31 18.55 -15.96 17.90
N TRP A 32 17.32 -16.45 18.05
CA TRP A 32 16.64 -16.67 19.32
C TRP A 32 17.43 -17.62 20.22
N ARG A 33 17.75 -18.85 19.77
CA ARG A 33 18.48 -19.82 20.59
C ARG A 33 19.86 -19.34 20.99
N ARG A 34 20.58 -18.65 20.10
CA ARG A 34 21.89 -18.05 20.43
C ARG A 34 21.75 -16.96 21.48
N THR A 35 20.73 -16.11 21.36
CA THR A 35 20.44 -15.05 22.33
C THR A 35 20.12 -15.63 23.71
N VAL A 36 19.24 -16.64 23.78
CA VAL A 36 18.88 -17.34 25.03
C VAL A 36 20.10 -18.00 25.66
N ARG A 37 20.88 -18.78 24.90
CA ARG A 37 22.09 -19.45 25.41
C ARG A 37 23.11 -18.45 25.92
N ALA A 38 23.42 -17.42 25.14
CA ALA A 38 24.37 -16.40 25.55
C ALA A 38 23.90 -15.62 26.80
N ALA A 39 22.59 -15.37 26.94
CA ALA A 39 22.03 -14.76 28.14
C ALA A 39 22.14 -15.69 29.36
N ALA A 40 21.84 -16.98 29.20
CA ALA A 40 21.97 -18.00 30.24
C ALA A 40 23.43 -18.20 30.70
N ASP A 41 24.38 -18.18 29.77
CA ASP A 41 25.81 -18.30 30.03
C ASP A 41 26.42 -17.00 30.62
N GLY A 42 25.64 -15.91 30.73
CA GLY A 42 26.13 -14.61 31.17
C GLY A 42 27.05 -13.91 30.16
N ALA A 43 27.08 -14.36 28.91
CA ALA A 43 27.85 -13.76 27.81
C ALA A 43 27.13 -12.53 27.23
N VAL A 44 27.03 -11.48 28.04
CA VAL A 44 26.20 -10.28 27.81
C VAL A 44 26.40 -9.64 26.42
N LYS A 45 27.65 -9.53 25.93
CA LYS A 45 27.95 -8.98 24.58
C LYS A 45 27.48 -9.89 23.45
N ALA A 46 27.61 -11.21 23.61
CA ALA A 46 27.19 -12.18 22.60
C ALA A 46 25.65 -12.27 22.53
N ALA A 47 24.97 -12.10 23.65
CA ALA A 47 23.51 -12.03 23.72
C ALA A 47 23.00 -10.79 22.96
N ALA A 48 23.58 -9.62 23.22
CA ALA A 48 23.27 -8.37 22.51
C ALA A 48 23.51 -8.47 20.99
N ALA A 49 24.64 -9.03 20.56
CA ALA A 49 24.95 -9.21 19.14
C ALA A 49 23.97 -10.19 18.46
N SER A 50 23.60 -11.28 19.13
CA SER A 50 22.65 -12.26 18.60
C SER A 50 21.24 -11.68 18.52
N LEU A 51 20.83 -10.85 19.49
CA LEU A 51 19.53 -10.18 19.50
C LEU A 51 19.33 -9.31 18.25
N LYS A 52 20.38 -8.61 17.80
CA LYS A 52 20.34 -7.76 16.58
C LYS A 52 20.06 -8.52 15.29
N THR A 53 20.13 -9.86 15.30
CA THR A 53 19.78 -10.69 14.13
C THR A 53 18.28 -10.97 14.01
N LEU A 54 17.48 -10.61 15.02
CA LEU A 54 16.02 -10.74 14.99
C LEU A 54 15.37 -9.48 14.36
N PRO A 55 14.23 -9.62 13.65
CA PRO A 55 13.40 -8.51 13.19
C PRO A 55 12.91 -7.64 14.35
N ALA A 56 12.51 -6.41 14.06
CA ALA A 56 12.19 -5.40 15.07
C ALA A 56 11.16 -5.88 16.12
N HIS A 57 10.08 -6.55 15.70
CA HIS A 57 9.00 -7.00 16.59
C HIS A 57 9.47 -8.11 17.53
N GLU A 58 10.03 -9.20 16.98
CA GLU A 58 10.59 -10.31 17.76
C GLU A 58 11.76 -9.86 18.63
N ARG A 59 12.60 -8.94 18.14
CA ARG A 59 13.73 -8.37 18.89
C ARG A 59 13.26 -7.64 20.14
N PHE A 60 12.25 -6.78 20.01
CA PHE A 60 11.67 -6.06 21.15
C PHE A 60 11.13 -7.03 22.20
N VAL A 61 10.27 -7.95 21.78
CA VAL A 61 9.62 -8.94 22.67
C VAL A 61 10.66 -9.87 23.33
N THR A 62 11.67 -10.30 22.58
CA THR A 62 12.81 -11.08 23.08
C THR A 62 13.58 -10.32 24.16
N ALA A 63 13.89 -9.04 23.93
CA ALA A 63 14.62 -8.22 24.89
C ALA A 63 13.85 -8.05 26.22
N MET A 64 12.52 -7.89 26.14
CA MET A 64 11.67 -7.78 27.33
C MET A 64 11.68 -9.10 28.14
N LEU A 65 11.39 -10.23 27.50
CA LEU A 65 11.31 -11.52 28.20
C LEU A 65 12.67 -12.00 28.72
N LEU A 66 13.73 -11.94 27.90
CA LEU A 66 15.05 -12.35 28.34
C LEU A 66 15.66 -11.37 29.35
N GLY A 67 15.36 -10.08 29.25
CA GLY A 67 15.78 -9.10 30.25
C GLY A 67 15.15 -9.34 31.63
N LEU A 68 13.93 -9.90 31.67
CA LEU A 68 13.29 -10.32 32.92
C LEU A 68 13.91 -11.62 33.48
N SER A 69 14.11 -12.61 32.61
CA SER A 69 14.63 -13.93 33.00
C SER A 69 16.12 -13.94 33.34
N PHE A 70 16.92 -13.04 32.73
CA PHE A 70 18.36 -12.94 32.88
C PHE A 70 18.78 -11.51 33.25
N PRO A 71 18.68 -11.11 34.54
CA PRO A 71 18.94 -9.73 34.97
C PRO A 71 20.32 -9.18 34.56
N LYS A 72 21.37 -10.02 34.57
CA LYS A 72 22.73 -9.64 34.17
C LYS A 72 22.85 -9.24 32.69
N ALA A 73 21.98 -9.77 31.82
CA ALA A 73 21.99 -9.46 30.39
C ALA A 73 21.09 -8.26 30.04
N ARG A 74 20.17 -7.86 30.94
CA ARG A 74 19.15 -6.84 30.68
C ARG A 74 19.71 -5.56 30.07
N GLY A 75 20.74 -4.96 30.69
CA GLY A 75 21.31 -3.70 30.22
C GLY A 75 21.80 -3.76 28.77
N ALA A 76 22.51 -4.83 28.39
CA ALA A 76 23.02 -4.95 27.02
C ALA A 76 21.95 -5.38 26.01
N LEU A 77 20.96 -6.19 26.40
CA LEU A 77 19.81 -6.50 25.54
C LEU A 77 19.01 -5.22 25.25
N THR A 78 18.86 -4.34 26.25
CA THR A 78 18.21 -3.04 26.11
C THR A 78 18.99 -2.12 25.17
N ALA A 79 20.31 -2.02 25.37
CA ALA A 79 21.17 -1.23 24.49
C ALA A 79 21.23 -1.79 23.06
N ALA A 80 21.09 -3.10 22.87
CA ALA A 80 21.04 -3.71 21.55
C ALA A 80 19.77 -3.38 20.76
N LEU A 81 18.72 -2.89 21.42
CA LEU A 81 17.55 -2.37 20.73
C LEU A 81 17.88 -1.06 19.99
N ASP A 82 18.83 -0.23 20.43
CA ASP A 82 19.06 1.15 19.92
C ASP A 82 19.23 1.22 18.39
N ASP A 83 19.77 0.18 17.74
CA ASP A 83 19.95 0.13 16.27
C ASP A 83 18.63 -0.10 15.49
N SER A 84 17.67 -0.86 16.04
CA SER A 84 16.32 -1.04 15.44
C SER A 84 15.34 0.08 15.79
N LEU A 85 15.79 1.00 16.63
CA LEU A 85 14.96 1.96 17.36
C LEU A 85 15.03 3.38 16.75
N ALA A 86 15.78 3.54 15.66
CA ALA A 86 15.94 4.77 14.89
C ALA A 86 14.82 5.00 13.85
N ASP A 87 14.09 3.96 13.45
CA ASP A 87 13.19 4.00 12.29
C ASP A 87 11.74 4.45 12.59
N GLY A 88 11.41 4.85 13.82
CA GLY A 88 10.12 5.50 14.15
C GLY A 88 8.83 4.64 14.01
N GLU A 89 8.88 3.45 13.41
CA GLU A 89 7.68 2.67 13.04
C GLU A 89 7.19 1.65 14.09
N LEU A 90 7.95 1.32 15.14
CA LEU A 90 7.58 0.26 16.08
C LEU A 90 6.54 0.73 17.12
N GLN A 91 5.29 0.26 17.04
CA GLN A 91 4.24 0.45 18.06
C GLN A 91 4.16 -0.76 19.00
N TRP A 92 4.91 -0.77 20.11
CA TRP A 92 5.08 -2.01 20.89
C TRP A 92 3.79 -2.55 21.52
N HIS A 93 2.78 -1.71 21.74
CA HIS A 93 1.50 -2.10 22.31
C HIS A 93 0.67 -3.02 21.40
N GLU A 94 1.02 -3.10 20.11
CA GLU A 94 0.42 -4.02 19.15
C GLU A 94 1.06 -5.41 19.16
N ILE A 95 2.24 -5.55 19.77
CA ILE A 95 3.07 -6.78 19.72
C ILE A 95 3.45 -7.33 21.10
N CYS A 96 3.26 -6.57 22.18
CA CYS A 96 3.68 -6.92 23.52
C CYS A 96 2.60 -6.55 24.55
N ASP A 97 2.27 -7.49 25.44
CA ASP A 97 1.39 -7.21 26.58
C ASP A 97 2.03 -6.18 27.52
N GLU A 98 1.31 -5.08 27.77
CA GLU A 98 1.70 -3.99 28.67
C GLU A 98 2.25 -4.49 30.02
N ARG A 99 1.69 -5.57 30.59
CA ARG A 99 2.13 -6.13 31.88
C ARG A 99 3.57 -6.60 31.85
N ILE A 100 4.05 -7.12 30.70
CA ILE A 100 5.44 -7.54 30.54
C ILE A 100 6.36 -6.34 30.51
N VAL A 101 5.99 -5.29 29.78
CA VAL A 101 6.77 -4.04 29.72
C VAL A 101 6.83 -3.39 31.11
N THR A 102 5.70 -3.29 31.81
CA THR A 102 5.63 -2.79 33.20
C THR A 102 6.53 -3.61 34.14
N ARG A 103 6.45 -4.94 34.10
CA ARG A 103 7.32 -5.80 34.92
C ARG A 103 8.79 -5.56 34.59
N TRP A 104 9.11 -5.36 33.31
CA TRP A 104 10.47 -5.12 32.85
C TRP A 104 11.03 -3.78 33.34
N VAL A 105 10.28 -2.67 33.27
CA VAL A 105 10.77 -1.38 33.80
C VAL A 105 10.90 -1.39 35.32
N VAL A 106 9.95 -2.03 36.03
CA VAL A 106 10.03 -2.17 37.50
C VAL A 106 11.25 -3.00 37.90
N ALA A 107 11.46 -4.15 37.26
CA ALA A 107 12.65 -4.96 37.51
C ALA A 107 13.95 -4.22 37.12
N GLY A 108 13.88 -3.34 36.11
CA GLY A 108 14.97 -2.57 35.50
C GLY A 108 15.43 -1.33 36.26
N ARG A 109 15.21 -1.22 37.58
CA ARG A 109 15.63 -0.05 38.38
C ARG A 109 17.11 0.32 38.27
N GLU A 110 17.98 -0.62 37.89
CA GLU A 110 19.43 -0.37 37.73
C GLU A 110 19.79 0.19 36.34
N LEU A 111 18.83 0.22 35.41
CA LEU A 111 19.01 0.81 34.10
C LEU A 111 18.99 2.34 34.19
N ASP A 112 19.68 2.98 33.26
CA ASP A 112 19.56 4.43 33.06
C ASP A 112 18.10 4.81 32.73
N ALA A 113 17.58 5.83 33.43
CA ALA A 113 16.20 6.28 33.27
C ALA A 113 15.92 6.78 31.85
N ALA A 114 16.89 7.45 31.21
CA ALA A 114 16.73 7.92 29.84
C ALA A 114 16.67 6.74 28.83
N LEU A 115 17.41 5.66 29.05
CA LEU A 115 17.29 4.44 28.26
C LEU A 115 15.90 3.79 28.42
N CYS A 116 15.35 3.73 29.64
CA CYS A 116 13.98 3.23 29.87
C CYS A 116 12.93 4.08 29.14
N VAL A 117 13.05 5.42 29.22
CA VAL A 117 12.18 6.35 28.49
C VAL A 117 12.19 6.02 27.00
N ARG A 118 13.38 5.94 26.38
CA ARG A 118 13.50 5.68 24.94
C ARG A 118 12.75 4.40 24.55
N VAL A 119 12.89 3.32 25.31
CA VAL A 119 12.24 2.03 25.02
C VAL A 119 10.72 2.14 25.16
N VAL A 120 10.22 2.74 26.24
CA VAL A 120 8.78 2.74 26.57
C VAL A 120 7.98 3.72 25.72
N THR A 121 8.52 4.87 25.30
CA THR A 121 7.74 5.92 24.60
C THR A 121 7.25 5.55 23.18
N ARG A 122 7.54 4.34 22.69
CA ARG A 122 7.15 3.86 21.35
C ARG A 122 5.80 3.14 21.31
N ALA A 123 4.80 3.72 21.96
CA ALA A 123 3.43 3.23 21.94
C ALA A 123 2.45 4.39 22.08
N GLU A 124 1.15 4.10 22.02
CA GLU A 124 0.12 5.07 22.33
C GLU A 124 0.36 5.71 23.71
N HIS A 125 0.32 7.05 23.76
CA HIS A 125 0.59 7.88 24.93
C HIS A 125 -0.04 7.37 26.25
N ARG A 126 -1.30 6.91 26.23
CA ARG A 126 -1.99 6.36 27.41
C ARG A 126 -1.31 5.11 27.97
N THR A 127 -0.89 4.20 27.09
CA THR A 127 -0.22 2.95 27.46
C THR A 127 1.21 3.25 27.96
N VAL A 128 1.93 4.15 27.28
CA VAL A 128 3.23 4.67 27.73
C VAL A 128 3.14 5.26 29.14
N GLY A 129 2.13 6.10 29.38
CA GLY A 129 1.95 6.77 30.67
C GLY A 129 1.76 5.79 31.82
N ARG A 130 0.96 4.72 31.64
CA ARG A 130 0.75 3.69 32.67
C ARG A 130 2.05 2.98 33.05
N VAL A 131 2.83 2.55 32.05
CA VAL A 131 4.12 1.88 32.26
C VAL A 131 5.11 2.80 32.97
N LEU A 132 5.25 4.05 32.52
CA LEU A 132 6.15 5.03 33.12
C LEU A 132 5.75 5.41 34.56
N LEU A 133 4.46 5.49 34.87
CA LEU A 133 4.00 5.74 36.23
C LEU A 133 4.45 4.64 37.22
N GLU A 134 4.34 3.37 36.84
CA GLU A 134 4.82 2.28 37.68
C GLU A 134 6.34 2.34 37.86
N ALA A 135 7.08 2.72 36.81
CA ALA A 135 8.52 2.94 36.90
C ALA A 135 8.86 4.11 37.85
N VAL A 136 8.11 5.22 37.81
CA VAL A 136 8.25 6.35 38.74
C VAL A 136 8.00 5.88 40.19
N ARG A 137 6.92 5.12 40.44
CA ARG A 137 6.63 4.56 41.77
C ARG A 137 7.79 3.72 42.29
N GLU A 138 8.30 2.80 41.47
CA GLU A 138 9.41 1.91 41.84
C GLU A 138 10.67 2.70 42.20
N ARG A 139 11.02 3.74 41.42
CA ARG A 139 12.18 4.60 41.67
C ARG A 139 12.06 5.36 42.98
N LEU A 140 10.89 5.94 43.23
CA LEU A 140 10.63 6.71 44.46
C LEU A 140 10.58 5.83 45.70
N GLN A 141 10.05 4.60 45.61
CA GLN A 141 10.14 3.63 46.71
C GLN A 141 11.58 3.30 47.12
N HIS A 142 12.53 3.46 46.20
CA HIS A 142 13.97 3.26 46.43
C HIS A 142 14.76 4.56 46.60
N ASN A 143 14.09 5.70 46.79
CA ASN A 143 14.69 7.03 46.95
C ASN A 143 15.50 7.53 45.74
N ASP A 144 15.21 7.08 44.53
CA ASP A 144 15.80 7.60 43.28
C ASP A 144 14.92 8.69 42.67
N THR A 145 14.92 9.87 43.30
CA THR A 145 14.13 11.03 42.85
C THR A 145 14.58 11.53 41.48
N ALA A 146 15.89 11.58 41.21
CA ALA A 146 16.42 12.07 39.94
C ALA A 146 16.00 11.17 38.76
N GLY A 147 16.06 9.85 38.91
CA GLY A 147 15.56 8.91 37.91
C GLY A 147 14.05 9.00 37.72
N ALA A 148 13.29 9.22 38.81
CA ALA A 148 11.84 9.42 38.75
C ALA A 148 11.45 10.69 37.97
N GLU A 149 12.17 11.80 38.15
CA GLU A 149 11.95 13.05 37.41
C GLU A 149 12.18 12.88 35.90
N VAL A 150 13.22 12.12 35.51
CA VAL A 150 13.50 11.81 34.09
C VAL A 150 12.36 10.99 33.47
N LEU A 151 11.84 9.98 34.18
CA LEU A 151 10.72 9.17 33.71
C LEU A 151 9.42 9.98 33.62
N PHE A 152 9.16 10.82 34.62
CA PHE A 152 8.03 11.74 34.64
C PHE A 152 8.04 12.69 33.44
N ALA A 153 9.20 13.27 33.10
CA ALA A 153 9.33 14.21 32.00
C ALA A 153 8.88 13.61 30.66
N ALA A 154 8.97 12.29 30.50
CA ALA A 154 8.56 11.56 29.31
C ALA A 154 7.07 11.16 29.27
N ILE A 155 6.30 11.34 30.36
CA ILE A 155 4.86 11.08 30.36
C ILE A 155 4.14 12.19 29.59
N ASP A 156 3.56 11.89 28.43
CA ASP A 156 2.87 12.88 27.59
C ASP A 156 1.76 13.64 28.35
N GLN A 157 1.53 14.91 28.00
CA GLN A 157 0.51 15.76 28.62
C GLN A 157 -0.93 15.27 28.39
N LYS A 158 -1.16 14.45 27.34
CA LYS A 158 -2.44 13.77 27.09
C LYS A 158 -2.67 12.58 28.02
N SER A 159 -1.64 12.08 28.68
CA SER A 159 -1.72 10.97 29.66
C SER A 159 -2.00 11.51 31.07
N LYS A 160 -3.07 12.30 31.20
CA LYS A 160 -3.45 13.11 32.37
C LYS A 160 -3.34 12.33 33.69
N LEU A 161 -3.98 11.17 33.77
CA LEU A 161 -3.97 10.32 34.96
C LEU A 161 -2.56 9.94 35.40
N ALA A 162 -1.75 9.44 34.47
CA ALA A 162 -0.40 8.98 34.78
C ALA A 162 0.53 10.13 35.17
N ARG A 163 0.44 11.25 34.44
CA ARG A 163 1.29 12.40 34.66
C ARG A 163 1.02 13.06 36.01
N SER A 164 -0.25 13.28 36.33
CA SER A 164 -0.65 13.91 37.59
C SER A 164 -0.39 13.02 38.81
N SER A 165 -0.58 11.70 38.66
CA SER A 165 -0.21 10.74 39.71
C SER A 165 1.30 10.74 39.97
N ALA A 166 2.13 10.85 38.91
CA ALA A 166 3.57 10.97 39.05
C ALA A 166 3.99 12.27 39.76
N CYS A 167 3.36 13.41 39.45
CA CYS A 167 3.55 14.66 40.20
C CYS A 167 3.20 14.52 41.69
N ALA A 168 2.08 13.86 42.00
CA ALA A 168 1.66 13.61 43.38
C ALA A 168 2.69 12.75 44.14
N LEU A 169 3.24 11.72 43.49
CA LEU A 169 4.29 10.88 44.04
C LEU A 169 5.62 11.63 44.24
N LEU A 170 6.01 12.49 43.30
CA LEU A 170 7.19 13.35 43.43
C LEU A 170 7.04 14.36 44.58
N TRP A 171 5.85 14.94 44.76
CA TRP A 171 5.56 15.77 45.93
C TRP A 171 5.65 14.97 47.23
N LEU A 172 5.12 13.74 47.28
CA LEU A 172 5.20 12.89 48.46
C LEU A 172 6.67 12.59 48.85
N ALA A 173 7.54 12.43 47.85
CA ALA A 173 8.96 12.15 48.06
C ALA A 173 9.80 13.40 48.41
N THR A 174 9.49 14.56 47.83
CA THR A 174 10.32 15.79 47.95
C THR A 174 9.76 16.84 48.91
N ARG A 175 8.44 16.85 49.13
CA ARG A 175 7.68 17.91 49.80
C ARG A 175 7.81 19.29 49.16
N ASP A 176 8.18 19.36 47.89
CA ASP A 176 8.22 20.61 47.13
C ASP A 176 6.84 20.93 46.54
N ASP A 177 6.21 21.98 47.07
CA ASP A 177 4.87 22.44 46.72
C ASP A 177 4.68 22.73 45.22
N GLU A 178 5.75 22.93 44.45
CA GLU A 178 5.67 23.01 42.99
C GLU A 178 5.05 21.73 42.39
N TRP A 179 5.43 20.55 42.90
CA TRP A 179 4.89 19.26 42.43
C TRP A 179 3.42 19.07 42.80
N SER A 180 3.00 19.53 43.99
CA SER A 180 1.59 19.47 44.39
C SER A 180 0.73 20.37 43.51
N ARG A 181 1.23 21.56 43.13
CA ARG A 181 0.53 22.46 42.21
C ARG A 181 0.45 21.83 40.81
N ARG A 182 1.56 21.29 40.31
CA ARG A 182 1.63 20.62 38.99
C ARG A 182 0.72 19.39 38.90
N ALA A 183 0.52 18.64 40.00
CA ALA A 183 -0.42 17.52 40.03
C ALA A 183 -1.87 17.94 39.71
N ILE A 184 -2.25 19.18 40.01
CA ILE A 184 -3.56 19.75 39.66
C ILE A 184 -3.50 20.38 38.27
N ASP A 185 -2.50 21.23 37.99
CA ASP A 185 -2.37 21.94 36.71
C ASP A 185 -2.25 20.99 35.51
N ASP A 186 -1.50 19.88 35.64
CA ASP A 186 -1.37 18.89 34.57
C ASP A 186 -2.68 18.11 34.36
N CYS A 187 -3.58 18.01 35.36
CA CYS A 187 -4.94 17.49 35.16
C CYS A 187 -5.77 18.47 34.32
N VAL A 188 -5.87 19.73 34.73
CA VAL A 188 -6.87 20.68 34.20
C VAL A 188 -6.40 21.51 33.00
N GLY A 189 -5.09 21.52 32.72
CA GLY A 189 -4.46 22.29 31.64
C GLY A 189 -4.64 21.69 30.24
N THR A 190 -4.25 22.43 29.20
CA THR A 190 -4.28 21.97 27.80
C THR A 190 -3.15 20.97 27.49
N PRO A 191 -3.36 19.97 26.60
CA PRO A 191 -4.59 19.69 25.83
C PRO A 191 -5.66 18.99 26.68
N LYS A 192 -6.94 19.32 26.41
CA LYS A 192 -8.09 18.57 26.96
C LYS A 192 -8.32 17.31 26.12
N VAL A 193 -8.45 16.16 26.76
CA VAL A 193 -8.60 14.87 26.08
C VAL A 193 -10.04 14.41 26.28
N GLN A 194 -10.88 14.60 25.24
CA GLN A 194 -12.35 14.44 25.28
C GLN A 194 -13.08 15.50 26.14
N VAL A 195 -14.40 15.36 26.30
CA VAL A 195 -15.32 16.32 26.94
C VAL A 195 -15.19 16.30 28.49
N GLY A 196 -13.97 16.26 29.03
CA GLY A 196 -13.67 16.47 30.46
C GLY A 196 -13.49 15.22 31.35
N ASN A 197 -13.64 14.00 30.83
CA ASN A 197 -13.64 12.75 31.60
C ASN A 197 -12.25 12.41 32.18
N ASP A 198 -11.21 12.49 31.35
CA ASP A 198 -9.84 12.13 31.72
C ASP A 198 -9.28 13.03 32.84
N GLU A 199 -9.76 14.28 32.93
CA GLU A 199 -9.35 15.25 33.94
C GLU A 199 -9.91 14.94 35.34
N ALA A 200 -11.17 14.51 35.44
CA ALA A 200 -11.77 14.10 36.71
C ALA A 200 -11.17 12.77 37.21
N ASP A 201 -10.94 11.82 36.31
CA ASP A 201 -10.25 10.56 36.60
C ASP A 201 -8.82 10.79 37.10
N ALA A 202 -8.10 11.76 36.51
CA ALA A 202 -6.75 12.10 36.94
C ALA A 202 -6.71 12.70 38.35
N LEU A 203 -7.61 13.62 38.67
CA LEU A 203 -7.73 14.20 40.02
C LEU A 203 -8.13 13.13 41.06
N ALA A 204 -9.03 12.22 40.69
CA ALA A 204 -9.39 11.08 41.54
C ALA A 204 -8.20 10.13 41.77
N ALA A 205 -7.36 9.89 40.76
CA ALA A 205 -6.15 9.10 40.88
C ALA A 205 -5.11 9.76 41.81
N VAL A 206 -4.94 11.08 41.73
CA VAL A 206 -4.09 11.87 42.66
C VAL A 206 -4.56 11.71 44.10
N LEU A 207 -5.88 11.81 44.37
CA LEU A 207 -6.43 11.52 45.69
C LEU A 207 -6.13 10.09 46.14
N GLY A 208 -6.13 9.13 45.22
CA GLY A 208 -5.73 7.75 45.48
C GLY A 208 -4.26 7.61 45.90
N GLU A 209 -3.33 8.39 45.32
CA GLU A 209 -1.93 8.42 45.75
C GLU A 209 -1.80 8.98 47.18
N TYR A 210 -2.48 10.10 47.47
CA TYR A 210 -2.47 10.72 48.79
C TYR A 210 -3.13 9.84 49.87
N GLN A 211 -4.19 9.12 49.50
CA GLN A 211 -4.83 8.14 50.37
C GLN A 211 -3.87 7.00 50.70
N ARG A 212 -3.17 6.44 49.70
CA ARG A 212 -2.18 5.38 49.92
C ARG A 212 -0.99 5.83 50.77
N ALA A 213 -0.65 7.12 50.71
CA ALA A 213 0.38 7.74 51.55
C ALA A 213 -0.09 8.08 52.98
N GLY A 214 -1.38 7.89 53.31
CA GLY A 214 -1.92 8.10 54.66
C GLY A 214 -1.99 9.56 55.10
N LEU A 215 -2.23 10.50 54.17
CA LEU A 215 -2.30 11.92 54.50
C LEU A 215 -3.55 12.28 55.32
N ALA A 216 -3.44 13.35 56.11
CA ALA A 216 -4.56 13.91 56.86
C ALA A 216 -5.49 14.72 55.93
N ALA A 217 -6.79 14.75 56.25
CA ALA A 217 -7.82 15.41 55.44
C ALA A 217 -7.59 16.91 55.23
N ASP A 218 -6.93 17.57 56.19
CA ASP A 218 -6.62 19.00 56.21
C ASP A 218 -5.28 19.35 55.54
N THR A 219 -4.55 18.35 55.02
CA THR A 219 -3.33 18.58 54.26
C THR A 219 -3.63 19.46 53.04
N PRO A 220 -2.92 20.58 52.81
CA PRO A 220 -3.21 21.51 51.72
C PRO A 220 -3.32 20.85 50.34
N ALA A 221 -2.46 19.87 50.03
CA ALA A 221 -2.51 19.11 48.78
C ALA A 221 -3.83 18.33 48.61
N VAL A 222 -4.35 17.72 49.68
CA VAL A 222 -5.64 17.00 49.69
C VAL A 222 -6.79 17.99 49.51
N VAL A 223 -6.81 19.07 50.29
CA VAL A 223 -7.85 20.11 50.23
C VAL A 223 -7.92 20.74 48.83
N ASN A 224 -6.78 21.09 48.24
CA ASN A 224 -6.71 21.72 46.93
C ASN A 224 -7.13 20.77 45.81
N THR A 225 -6.79 19.48 45.90
CA THR A 225 -7.21 18.48 44.90
C THR A 225 -8.71 18.21 44.97
N VAL A 226 -9.28 18.14 46.18
CA VAL A 226 -10.74 18.03 46.38
C VAL A 226 -11.44 19.27 45.84
N ALA A 227 -10.93 20.47 46.13
CA ALA A 227 -11.48 21.71 45.61
C ALA A 227 -11.47 21.75 44.07
N ALA A 228 -10.35 21.39 43.44
CA ALA A 228 -10.23 21.33 41.99
C ALA A 228 -11.22 20.33 41.35
N LEU A 229 -11.43 19.17 41.99
CA LEU A 229 -12.40 18.17 41.52
C LEU A 229 -13.85 18.67 41.67
N VAL A 230 -14.18 19.37 42.76
CA VAL A 230 -15.48 20.04 42.96
C VAL A 230 -15.69 21.13 41.90
N ASP A 231 -14.72 22.00 41.67
CA ASP A 231 -14.79 23.10 40.70
C ASP A 231 -15.01 22.57 39.28
N TRP A 232 -14.36 21.44 38.92
CA TRP A 232 -14.60 20.74 37.66
C TRP A 232 -16.05 20.25 37.53
N GLY A 233 -16.64 19.86 38.67
CA GLY A 233 -17.99 19.38 38.78
C GLY A 233 -19.04 20.47 38.83
N ASP A 234 -18.70 21.75 38.94
CA ASP A 234 -19.69 22.83 38.99
C ASP A 234 -20.22 23.27 37.61
N SER A 235 -19.61 22.76 36.53
CA SER A 235 -20.18 22.88 35.17
C SER A 235 -21.29 21.85 34.94
N PRO A 236 -22.54 22.27 34.65
CA PRO A 236 -23.67 21.36 34.42
C PRO A 236 -23.43 20.35 33.29
N ASP A 237 -22.71 20.77 32.24
CA ASP A 237 -22.42 19.95 31.06
C ASP A 237 -21.38 18.85 31.33
N LEU A 238 -20.50 19.05 32.32
CA LEU A 238 -19.41 18.11 32.65
C LEU A 238 -19.83 17.05 33.68
N ARG A 239 -20.82 17.33 34.55
CA ARG A 239 -21.29 16.42 35.62
C ARG A 239 -21.76 15.06 35.11
N TYR A 240 -22.36 15.01 33.92
CA TYR A 240 -22.85 13.75 33.34
C TYR A 240 -21.71 12.90 32.74
N ILE A 241 -20.66 13.56 32.24
CA ILE A 241 -19.58 12.94 31.48
C ILE A 241 -18.45 12.44 32.41
N CYS A 242 -18.19 13.15 33.50
CA CYS A 242 -17.08 12.87 34.45
C CYS A 242 -17.48 11.92 35.59
N ARG A 243 -18.48 11.06 35.34
CA ARG A 243 -19.12 10.20 36.34
C ARG A 243 -18.07 9.40 37.11
N ASP A 244 -17.29 8.57 36.43
CA ASP A 244 -16.33 7.63 37.05
C ASP A 244 -15.30 8.32 37.96
N GLY A 245 -14.78 9.48 37.57
CA GLY A 245 -13.85 10.27 38.36
C GLY A 245 -14.43 10.70 39.71
N TYR A 246 -15.69 11.15 39.75
CA TYR A 246 -16.35 11.48 41.03
C TYR A 246 -16.58 10.24 41.89
N TYR A 247 -17.00 9.13 41.28
CA TYR A 247 -17.20 7.89 42.01
C TYR A 247 -15.89 7.42 42.65
N TRP A 248 -14.80 7.35 41.90
CA TRP A 248 -13.51 6.92 42.45
C TRP A 248 -12.92 7.94 43.42
N GLY A 249 -13.13 9.24 43.21
CA GLY A 249 -12.74 10.29 44.14
C GLY A 249 -13.44 10.15 45.50
N VAL A 250 -14.76 9.92 45.50
CA VAL A 250 -15.53 9.66 46.73
C VAL A 250 -15.03 8.38 47.41
N GLN A 251 -14.86 7.29 46.66
CA GLN A 251 -14.36 6.03 47.21
C GLN A 251 -12.96 6.20 47.85
N ASN A 252 -12.04 6.94 47.22
CA ASN A 252 -10.73 7.24 47.79
C ASN A 252 -10.83 8.07 49.09
N CYS A 253 -11.70 9.07 49.15
CA CYS A 253 -11.96 9.81 50.38
C CYS A 253 -12.56 8.94 51.49
N VAL A 254 -13.48 8.02 51.16
CA VAL A 254 -14.03 7.06 52.13
C VAL A 254 -12.94 6.11 52.64
N ARG A 255 -12.11 5.54 51.75
CA ARG A 255 -10.95 4.68 52.14
C ARG A 255 -9.99 5.40 53.08
N ALA A 256 -9.79 6.70 52.89
CA ALA A 256 -8.91 7.52 53.71
C ALA A 256 -9.56 8.02 55.02
N GLY A 257 -10.87 7.83 55.21
CA GLY A 257 -11.62 8.40 56.33
C GLY A 257 -11.95 9.90 56.20
N TRP A 258 -11.76 10.50 55.01
CA TRP A 258 -12.03 11.90 54.72
C TRP A 258 -13.52 12.15 54.42
N LEU A 259 -14.40 11.81 55.36
CA LEU A 259 -15.85 11.74 55.12
C LEU A 259 -16.49 13.07 54.73
N ASP A 260 -15.98 14.21 55.21
CA ASP A 260 -16.50 15.53 54.81
C ASP A 260 -16.16 15.87 53.35
N HIS A 261 -14.94 15.52 52.90
CA HIS A 261 -14.56 15.63 51.49
C HIS A 261 -15.35 14.64 50.62
N ALA A 262 -15.61 13.42 51.10
CA ALA A 262 -16.44 12.45 50.41
C ALA A 262 -17.89 12.96 50.22
N ARG A 263 -18.50 13.56 51.25
CA ARG A 263 -19.83 14.21 51.16
C ARG A 263 -19.83 15.37 50.18
N ARG A 264 -18.77 16.18 50.15
CA ARG A 264 -18.63 17.32 49.24
C ARG A 264 -18.47 16.88 47.78
N LEU A 265 -17.72 15.81 47.50
CA LEU A 265 -17.61 15.27 46.14
C LEU A 265 -18.90 14.55 45.71
N ARG A 266 -19.60 13.90 46.64
CA ARG A 266 -20.88 13.21 46.39
C ARG A 266 -21.97 14.13 45.82
N THR A 267 -21.97 15.43 46.17
CA THR A 267 -22.94 16.39 45.62
C THR A 267 -22.76 16.69 44.14
N CYS A 268 -21.59 16.37 43.56
CA CYS A 268 -21.30 16.55 42.13
C CYS A 268 -21.77 15.34 41.29
N TRP A 269 -22.23 14.24 41.92
CA TRP A 269 -22.67 13.01 41.26
C TRP A 269 -24.22 12.94 41.14
N LEU A 270 -24.72 12.78 39.92
CA LEU A 270 -26.13 13.04 39.55
C LEU A 270 -27.12 11.84 39.61
N THR A 271 -26.76 10.62 40.05
CA THR A 271 -27.72 9.50 40.08
C THR A 271 -28.57 9.37 41.36
N HIS A 272 -29.79 8.81 41.19
CA HIS A 272 -30.87 8.68 42.18
C HIS A 272 -30.69 7.50 43.19
N HIS A 273 -31.59 7.47 44.18
CA HIS A 273 -31.64 6.59 45.37
C HIS A 273 -31.15 5.14 45.20
N ASP A 274 -30.51 4.65 46.28
CA ASP A 274 -29.72 3.40 46.40
C ASP A 274 -28.33 3.45 45.73
N ASP A 275 -27.67 4.60 45.87
CA ASP A 275 -26.33 4.81 45.33
C ASP A 275 -25.24 4.13 46.19
N PRO A 276 -24.33 3.32 45.61
CA PRO A 276 -23.21 2.70 46.32
C PRO A 276 -22.34 3.71 47.06
N LEU A 277 -22.26 4.97 46.60
CA LEU A 277 -21.49 6.03 47.27
C LEU A 277 -22.12 6.47 48.59
N ASP A 278 -23.45 6.54 48.69
CA ASP A 278 -24.14 6.93 49.93
C ASP A 278 -23.98 5.86 51.00
N LYS A 279 -24.03 4.59 50.59
CA LYS A 279 -23.73 3.44 51.46
C LYS A 279 -22.26 3.46 51.91
N ALA A 280 -21.32 3.74 51.01
CA ALA A 280 -19.91 3.84 51.36
C ALA A 280 -19.63 4.96 52.37
N ILE A 281 -20.22 6.14 52.17
CA ILE A 281 -20.10 7.28 53.10
C ILE A 281 -20.75 6.97 54.46
N ALA A 282 -21.93 6.34 54.48
CA ALA A 282 -22.65 6.02 55.71
C ALA A 282 -21.96 4.92 56.53
N THR A 283 -21.37 3.92 55.86
CA THR A 283 -20.69 2.80 56.52
C THR A 283 -19.21 3.04 56.79
N GLY A 284 -18.60 4.01 56.09
CA GLY A 284 -17.15 4.21 56.08
C GLY A 284 -16.37 3.14 55.31
N ILE A 285 -17.06 2.27 54.57
CA ILE A 285 -16.48 1.15 53.84
C ILE A 285 -16.60 1.43 52.34
N ALA A 286 -15.45 1.60 51.68
CA ALA A 286 -15.39 1.79 50.24
C ALA A 286 -15.48 0.46 49.48
N GLU A 287 -15.97 0.49 48.25
CA GLU A 287 -15.94 -0.67 47.35
C GLU A 287 -14.53 -0.89 46.81
N ASP A 288 -14.10 -2.14 46.62
CA ASP A 288 -12.81 -2.42 46.01
C ASP A 288 -12.82 -2.09 44.51
N PRO A 289 -11.72 -1.56 43.93
CA PRO A 289 -11.63 -1.37 42.49
C PRO A 289 -11.82 -2.70 41.75
N PRO A 290 -12.60 -2.74 40.66
CA PRO A 290 -12.77 -3.97 39.89
C PRO A 290 -11.41 -4.45 39.38
N GLN A 291 -10.98 -5.62 39.85
CA GLN A 291 -9.80 -6.28 39.29
C GLN A 291 -10.16 -6.82 37.91
N ARG A 292 -9.72 -6.14 36.85
CA ARG A 292 -9.79 -6.70 35.48
C ARG A 292 -8.84 -7.90 35.41
N GLN A 293 -9.36 -9.10 35.69
CA GLN A 293 -8.65 -10.33 35.34
C GLN A 293 -8.64 -10.45 33.82
N ARG A 294 -7.51 -10.08 33.20
CA ARG A 294 -7.27 -10.43 31.80
C ARG A 294 -6.97 -11.94 31.75
N PRO A 295 -7.73 -12.75 31.00
CA PRO A 295 -7.43 -14.16 30.85
C PRO A 295 -6.01 -14.34 30.33
N THR A 296 -5.28 -15.29 30.91
CA THR A 296 -3.93 -15.66 30.43
C THR A 296 -4.11 -16.78 29.41
N PRO A 297 -3.70 -16.61 28.15
CA PRO A 297 -3.90 -17.61 27.13
C PRO A 297 -3.07 -18.87 27.43
N GLY A 298 -3.51 -20.03 26.94
CA GLY A 298 -2.72 -21.26 26.96
C GLY A 298 -1.68 -21.31 25.83
N ALA A 299 -0.67 -22.18 25.93
CA ALA A 299 0.37 -22.32 24.89
C ALA A 299 -0.22 -22.73 23.52
N ALA A 300 -1.29 -23.54 23.51
CA ALA A 300 -2.00 -23.91 22.28
C ALA A 300 -2.72 -22.71 21.65
N GLU A 301 -3.31 -21.84 22.45
CA GLU A 301 -4.01 -20.63 21.99
C GLU A 301 -3.04 -19.58 21.42
N VAL A 302 -1.80 -19.53 21.94
CA VAL A 302 -0.73 -18.72 21.38
C VAL A 302 -0.37 -19.19 19.97
N LEU A 303 -0.19 -20.50 19.77
CA LEU A 303 0.21 -21.07 18.48
C LEU A 303 -0.91 -21.13 17.45
N ALA A 304 -2.17 -21.12 17.88
CA ALA A 304 -3.34 -21.15 17.01
C ALA A 304 -3.77 -19.77 16.48
N GLU A 305 -3.22 -18.68 17.02
CA GLU A 305 -3.54 -17.33 16.56
C GLU A 305 -2.99 -17.09 15.14
N PRO A 306 -3.79 -16.72 14.14
CA PRO A 306 -3.32 -16.50 12.78
C PRO A 306 -2.48 -15.22 12.61
N ASP A 307 -2.81 -14.14 13.33
CA ASP A 307 -2.10 -12.87 13.17
C ASP A 307 -0.77 -12.87 13.94
N ARG A 308 0.32 -12.47 13.28
CA ARG A 308 1.67 -12.54 13.85
C ARG A 308 1.86 -11.61 15.04
N ASN A 309 1.32 -10.40 14.99
CA ASN A 309 1.45 -9.43 16.07
C ASN A 309 0.61 -9.90 17.28
N GLN A 310 -0.59 -10.41 17.03
CA GLN A 310 -1.43 -11.01 18.07
C GLN A 310 -0.81 -12.29 18.67
N GLN A 311 -0.09 -13.10 17.88
CA GLN A 311 0.69 -14.23 18.41
C GLN A 311 1.74 -13.74 19.43
N LEU A 312 2.46 -12.65 19.14
CA LEU A 312 3.47 -12.07 20.05
C LEU A 312 2.83 -11.48 21.32
N VAL A 313 1.68 -10.80 21.20
CA VAL A 313 0.90 -10.32 22.34
C VAL A 313 0.44 -11.48 23.22
N LYS A 314 -0.10 -12.55 22.64
CA LYS A 314 -0.53 -13.74 23.38
C LYS A 314 0.66 -14.45 24.02
N ALA A 315 1.81 -14.53 23.36
CA ALA A 315 3.02 -15.13 23.92
C ALA A 315 3.55 -14.36 25.13
N THR A 316 3.51 -13.03 25.08
CA THR A 316 3.90 -12.17 26.22
C THR A 316 2.86 -12.21 27.35
N ALA A 317 1.56 -12.29 27.03
CA ALA A 317 0.51 -12.53 28.02
C ALA A 317 0.68 -13.89 28.72
N TYR A 318 0.99 -14.96 27.96
CA TYR A 318 1.33 -16.28 28.51
C TYR A 318 2.55 -16.20 29.43
N ALA A 319 3.60 -15.49 29.01
CA ALA A 319 4.81 -15.28 29.79
C ALA A 319 4.52 -14.61 31.14
N GLU A 320 3.55 -13.70 31.17
CA GLU A 320 3.15 -13.00 32.39
C GLU A 320 2.61 -13.96 33.46
N GLY A 321 1.75 -14.91 33.06
CA GLY A 321 1.27 -15.96 33.95
C GLY A 321 2.39 -16.87 34.46
N ARG A 322 3.40 -17.15 33.63
CA ARG A 322 4.57 -17.94 34.00
C ARG A 322 5.49 -17.23 34.99
N TYR A 323 5.71 -15.93 34.80
CA TYR A 323 6.42 -15.11 35.79
C TYR A 323 5.72 -15.06 37.15
N ARG A 324 4.37 -15.05 37.19
CA ARG A 324 3.62 -15.14 38.45
C ARG A 324 3.76 -16.50 39.14
N ALA A 325 3.97 -17.56 38.36
CA ALA A 325 4.19 -18.91 38.85
C ALA A 325 5.67 -19.23 39.11
N GLU A 326 6.55 -18.24 39.07
CA GLU A 326 8.02 -18.38 39.24
C GLU A 326 8.70 -19.30 38.20
N ASP A 327 8.03 -19.55 37.07
CA ASP A 327 8.51 -20.36 35.95
C ASP A 327 9.22 -19.48 34.91
N LEU A 328 10.46 -19.06 35.23
CA LEU A 328 11.26 -18.17 34.38
C LEU A 328 11.56 -18.79 33.00
N GLU A 329 11.84 -20.09 32.96
CA GLU A 329 12.10 -20.79 31.70
C GLU A 329 10.84 -20.88 30.85
N GLY A 330 9.72 -21.29 31.44
CA GLY A 330 8.42 -21.34 30.77
C GLY A 330 7.96 -19.98 30.25
N ALA A 331 8.40 -18.87 30.86
CA ALA A 331 8.03 -17.52 30.44
C ALA A 331 8.56 -17.15 29.05
N TYR A 332 9.72 -17.65 28.63
CA TYR A 332 10.26 -17.39 27.30
C TYR A 332 10.11 -18.56 26.32
N GLN A 333 9.74 -19.76 26.79
CA GLN A 333 9.54 -20.93 25.92
C GLN A 333 8.37 -20.77 24.93
N ALA A 334 7.28 -20.06 25.27
CA ALA A 334 6.19 -19.82 24.32
C ALA A 334 6.63 -18.93 23.15
N LEU A 335 7.51 -17.97 23.39
CA LEU A 335 8.12 -17.18 22.33
C LEU A 335 9.00 -18.05 21.43
N ALA A 336 9.64 -19.10 21.94
CA ALA A 336 10.35 -20.07 21.10
C ALA A 336 9.39 -20.77 20.11
N GLY A 337 8.17 -21.08 20.54
CA GLY A 337 7.12 -21.63 19.69
C GLY A 337 6.66 -20.65 18.62
N VAL A 338 6.47 -19.38 18.98
CA VAL A 338 6.11 -18.30 18.04
C VAL A 338 7.26 -18.03 17.06
N VAL A 339 8.49 -17.90 17.52
CA VAL A 339 9.69 -17.74 16.67
C VAL A 339 9.82 -18.91 15.70
N ALA A 340 9.69 -20.15 16.18
CA ALA A 340 9.74 -21.34 15.33
C ALA A 340 8.57 -21.39 14.34
N ALA A 341 7.38 -20.91 14.71
CA ALA A 341 6.24 -20.79 13.81
C ALA A 341 6.48 -19.71 12.73
N GLY A 342 7.20 -18.64 13.05
CA GLY A 342 7.60 -17.60 12.08
C GLY A 342 8.58 -18.11 11.03
N ASP A 343 9.35 -19.15 11.35
CA ASP A 343 10.22 -19.85 10.41
C ASP A 343 9.51 -21.05 9.73
N ARG A 344 8.24 -21.32 10.03
CA ARG A 344 7.52 -22.44 9.40
C ARG A 344 7.22 -22.12 7.96
N VAL A 345 7.75 -22.98 7.10
CA VAL A 345 7.41 -23.04 5.70
C VAL A 345 6.10 -23.84 5.56
N PRO A 346 5.03 -23.30 4.97
CA PRO A 346 3.79 -24.05 4.72
C PRO A 346 4.09 -25.37 4.00
N ALA A 347 3.36 -26.46 4.27
CA ALA A 347 3.63 -27.73 3.60
C ALA A 347 3.43 -27.61 2.07
N THR A 348 2.33 -26.99 1.67
CA THR A 348 1.95 -26.74 0.28
C THR A 348 2.01 -25.25 -0.03
N ALA A 349 2.42 -24.91 -1.25
CA ALA A 349 2.38 -23.53 -1.71
C ALA A 349 0.92 -23.02 -1.80
N GLY A 350 0.74 -21.71 -1.74
CA GLY A 350 -0.58 -21.09 -1.88
C GLY A 350 -1.10 -21.20 -3.31
N ALA A 351 -2.34 -20.74 -3.52
CA ALA A 351 -3.01 -20.81 -4.81
C ALA A 351 -2.26 -19.99 -5.88
N GLU A 352 -1.70 -18.83 -5.53
CA GLU A 352 -0.96 -17.98 -6.47
C GLU A 352 0.33 -18.65 -6.94
N GLU A 353 1.13 -19.21 -6.03
CA GLU A 353 2.36 -19.90 -6.42
C GLU A 353 2.08 -21.16 -7.25
N GLN A 354 0.98 -21.88 -6.95
CA GLN A 354 0.52 -23.00 -7.77
C GLN A 354 0.04 -22.55 -9.15
N ALA A 355 -0.57 -21.37 -9.26
CA ALA A 355 -0.99 -20.80 -10.53
C ALA A 355 0.21 -20.38 -11.40
N GLU A 356 1.22 -19.73 -10.80
CA GLU A 356 2.48 -19.38 -11.48
C GLU A 356 3.23 -20.64 -11.93
N TRP A 357 3.19 -21.70 -11.13
CA TRP A 357 3.70 -23.02 -11.51
C TRP A 357 2.97 -23.60 -12.72
N ALA A 358 1.64 -23.57 -12.72
CA ALA A 358 0.84 -24.04 -13.85
C ALA A 358 1.14 -23.25 -15.14
N LEU A 359 1.32 -21.92 -15.03
CA LEU A 359 1.71 -21.08 -16.16
C LEU A 359 3.10 -21.48 -16.68
N ALA A 360 4.06 -21.71 -15.79
CA ALA A 360 5.39 -22.15 -16.16
C ALA A 360 5.39 -23.50 -16.91
N LEU A 361 4.63 -24.47 -16.40
CA LEU A 361 4.42 -25.77 -17.05
C LEU A 361 3.75 -25.65 -18.42
N ALA A 362 2.72 -24.79 -18.54
CA ALA A 362 2.02 -24.56 -19.80
C ALA A 362 2.98 -24.02 -20.88
N VAL A 363 3.82 -23.05 -20.51
CA VAL A 363 4.86 -22.48 -21.41
C VAL A 363 5.92 -23.53 -21.76
N GLY A 364 6.32 -24.35 -20.79
CA GLY A 364 7.31 -25.42 -20.93
C GLY A 364 6.89 -26.65 -21.72
N GLY A 365 5.62 -26.74 -22.15
CA GLY A 365 5.08 -27.88 -22.89
C GLY A 365 4.48 -29.01 -22.04
N ALA A 366 4.41 -28.87 -20.70
CA ALA A 366 3.78 -29.84 -19.81
C ALA A 366 2.26 -29.60 -19.66
N GLN A 367 1.55 -29.63 -20.78
CA GLN A 367 0.16 -29.17 -20.87
C GLN A 367 -0.81 -29.94 -19.95
N ALA A 368 -0.65 -31.27 -19.85
CA ALA A 368 -1.54 -32.11 -19.04
C ALA A 368 -1.40 -31.83 -17.53
N GLU A 369 -0.17 -31.62 -17.05
CA GLU A 369 0.10 -31.29 -15.65
C GLU A 369 -0.38 -29.88 -15.30
N ALA A 370 -0.10 -28.91 -16.18
CA ALA A 370 -0.62 -27.55 -16.03
C ALA A 370 -2.15 -27.55 -15.96
N LEU A 371 -2.83 -28.32 -16.83
CA LEU A 371 -4.28 -28.46 -16.83
C LEU A 371 -4.80 -29.03 -15.50
N ALA A 372 -4.16 -30.07 -14.97
CA ALA A 372 -4.55 -30.66 -13.69
C ALA A 372 -4.45 -29.65 -12.54
N VAL A 373 -3.40 -28.83 -12.52
CA VAL A 373 -3.23 -27.80 -11.49
C VAL A 373 -4.32 -26.72 -11.60
N VAL A 374 -4.55 -26.15 -12.79
CA VAL A 374 -5.56 -25.08 -12.93
C VAL A 374 -6.99 -25.59 -12.67
N VAL A 375 -7.32 -26.83 -13.04
CA VAL A 375 -8.62 -27.45 -12.72
C VAL A 375 -8.77 -27.64 -11.21
N GLY A 376 -7.70 -28.05 -10.52
CA GLY A 376 -7.66 -28.12 -9.06
C GLY A 376 -7.92 -26.76 -8.41
N LEU A 377 -7.26 -25.71 -8.92
CA LEU A 377 -7.47 -24.33 -8.45
C LEU A 377 -8.88 -23.82 -8.73
N ALA A 378 -9.47 -24.11 -9.89
CA ALA A 378 -10.85 -23.76 -10.23
C ALA A 378 -11.92 -24.56 -9.47
N SER A 379 -11.50 -25.60 -8.74
CA SER A 379 -12.36 -26.34 -7.81
C SER A 379 -12.18 -25.90 -6.36
N GLY A 380 -11.26 -24.95 -6.12
CA GLY A 380 -10.97 -24.40 -4.80
C GLY A 380 -11.92 -23.27 -4.41
N GLU A 381 -11.62 -22.62 -3.28
CA GLU A 381 -12.40 -21.47 -2.80
C GLU A 381 -12.00 -20.15 -3.49
N VAL A 382 -10.74 -20.05 -3.92
CA VAL A 382 -10.16 -18.86 -4.56
C VAL A 382 -9.51 -19.27 -5.88
N LEU A 383 -9.90 -18.62 -6.98
CA LEU A 383 -9.29 -18.80 -8.28
C LEU A 383 -8.35 -17.63 -8.60
N PRO A 384 -7.02 -17.80 -8.58
CA PRO A 384 -6.07 -16.75 -8.95
C PRO A 384 -6.21 -16.28 -10.41
N ARG A 385 -5.92 -14.99 -10.67
CA ARG A 385 -5.82 -14.46 -12.05
C ARG A 385 -4.80 -15.25 -12.87
N THR A 386 -3.65 -15.55 -12.29
CA THR A 386 -2.56 -16.27 -12.97
C THR A 386 -2.98 -17.69 -13.38
N ALA A 387 -3.97 -18.30 -12.71
CA ALA A 387 -4.51 -19.60 -13.11
C ALA A 387 -5.35 -19.47 -14.39
N CYS A 388 -6.08 -18.36 -14.53
CA CYS A 388 -6.77 -18.01 -15.76
C CYS A 388 -5.79 -17.72 -16.91
N ASP A 389 -4.68 -17.02 -16.64
CA ASP A 389 -3.61 -16.80 -17.62
C ASP A 389 -2.99 -18.13 -18.08
N ALA A 390 -2.72 -19.06 -17.14
CA ALA A 390 -2.22 -20.39 -17.44
C ALA A 390 -3.20 -21.21 -18.30
N ALA A 391 -4.49 -21.23 -17.94
CA ALA A 391 -5.51 -21.94 -18.70
C ALA A 391 -5.70 -21.35 -20.12
N LEU A 392 -5.68 -20.03 -20.25
CA LEU A 392 -5.70 -19.37 -21.55
C LEU A 392 -4.46 -19.73 -22.38
N LYS A 393 -3.28 -19.80 -21.74
CA LYS A 393 -2.05 -20.22 -22.41
C LYS A 393 -2.12 -21.65 -22.91
N LEU A 394 -2.73 -22.56 -22.15
CA LEU A 394 -2.98 -23.94 -22.59
C LEU A 394 -3.86 -23.98 -23.83
N ALA A 395 -4.97 -23.23 -23.84
CA ALA A 395 -5.86 -23.11 -25.00
C ALA A 395 -5.17 -22.45 -26.22
N GLU A 396 -4.20 -21.56 -26.00
CA GLU A 396 -3.34 -20.98 -27.04
C GLU A 396 -2.44 -22.00 -27.72
N LEU A 397 -1.93 -22.94 -26.95
CA LEU A 397 -1.01 -23.98 -27.41
C LEU A 397 -1.74 -25.24 -27.92
N GLY A 398 -3.05 -25.17 -28.11
CA GLY A 398 -3.89 -26.26 -28.64
C GLY A 398 -4.29 -27.32 -27.61
N GLY A 399 -4.04 -27.10 -26.32
CA GLY A 399 -4.53 -27.96 -25.24
C GLY A 399 -6.02 -27.74 -24.98
N ASP A 400 -6.72 -28.80 -24.56
CA ASP A 400 -8.14 -28.72 -24.17
C ASP A 400 -8.27 -28.17 -22.74
N ALA A 401 -8.49 -26.86 -22.63
CA ALA A 401 -8.73 -26.18 -21.36
C ALA A 401 -10.23 -26.12 -20.99
N LEU A 402 -11.12 -26.85 -21.67
CA LEU A 402 -12.55 -26.81 -21.37
C LEU A 402 -12.88 -27.38 -19.99
N ALA A 403 -12.12 -28.37 -19.51
CA ALA A 403 -12.30 -28.91 -18.15
C ALA A 403 -12.09 -27.83 -17.07
N PHE A 404 -11.19 -26.87 -17.29
CA PHE A 404 -10.99 -25.72 -16.41
C PHE A 404 -12.21 -24.79 -16.44
N VAL A 405 -12.76 -24.52 -17.63
CA VAL A 405 -13.96 -23.67 -17.77
C VAL A 405 -15.15 -24.31 -17.06
N ASP A 406 -15.37 -25.60 -17.30
CA ASP A 406 -16.48 -26.34 -16.70
C ASP A 406 -16.36 -26.34 -15.15
N ALA A 407 -15.14 -26.52 -14.61
CA ALA A 407 -14.88 -26.42 -13.17
C ALA A 407 -15.11 -25.00 -12.61
N ALA A 408 -14.62 -23.97 -13.30
CA ALA A 408 -14.79 -22.58 -12.89
C ALA A 408 -16.27 -22.15 -12.88
N ILE A 409 -17.06 -22.60 -13.87
CA ILE A 409 -18.51 -22.36 -13.91
C ILE A 409 -19.21 -23.10 -12.76
N ALA A 410 -18.87 -24.38 -12.54
CA ALA A 410 -19.50 -25.20 -11.52
C ALA A 410 -19.29 -24.65 -10.09
N ASN A 411 -18.13 -24.04 -9.82
CA ASN A 411 -17.78 -23.48 -8.50
C ASN A 411 -18.05 -21.96 -8.41
N GLY A 412 -18.69 -21.36 -9.40
CA GLY A 412 -19.14 -19.95 -9.33
C GLY A 412 -18.07 -18.91 -9.62
N HIS A 413 -16.85 -19.30 -10.00
CA HIS A 413 -15.73 -18.40 -10.29
C HIS A 413 -15.92 -17.55 -11.56
N ALA A 414 -16.91 -17.85 -12.40
CA ALA A 414 -17.16 -17.07 -13.62
C ALA A 414 -17.43 -15.56 -13.34
N LYS A 415 -17.85 -15.22 -12.11
CA LYS A 415 -18.10 -13.84 -11.67
C LYS A 415 -16.93 -13.19 -10.93
N ASP A 416 -15.83 -13.91 -10.74
CA ASP A 416 -14.70 -13.43 -9.94
C ASP A 416 -14.06 -12.19 -10.55
N ILE A 417 -13.63 -11.29 -9.66
CA ILE A 417 -13.08 -9.97 -9.97
C ILE A 417 -11.68 -9.86 -9.35
N TYR A 418 -10.68 -9.59 -10.19
CA TYR A 418 -9.26 -9.47 -9.85
C TYR A 418 -8.79 -8.02 -9.69
N GLY A 419 -9.68 -7.03 -9.81
CA GLY A 419 -9.37 -5.62 -9.58
C GLY A 419 -10.61 -4.71 -9.55
N ASP A 420 -10.50 -3.58 -8.86
CA ASP A 420 -11.61 -2.63 -8.66
C ASP A 420 -11.71 -1.51 -9.72
N HIS A 421 -10.83 -1.48 -10.75
CA HIS A 421 -10.78 -0.42 -11.77
C HIS A 421 -11.20 -0.89 -13.17
N TYR A 422 -11.94 -0.04 -13.92
CA TYR A 422 -12.34 -0.26 -15.32
C TYR A 422 -11.48 0.56 -16.30
N PRO A 423 -11.18 0.07 -17.53
CA PRO A 423 -11.54 -1.23 -18.11
C PRO A 423 -10.72 -2.38 -17.50
N PRO A 424 -11.35 -3.47 -17.07
CA PRO A 424 -10.65 -4.53 -16.35
C PRO A 424 -10.12 -5.58 -17.32
N GLU A 425 -8.81 -5.76 -17.31
CA GLU A 425 -8.18 -7.06 -17.57
C GLU A 425 -8.38 -8.03 -16.37
N GLY A 426 -9.48 -7.86 -15.62
CA GLY A 426 -9.62 -8.31 -14.24
C GLY A 426 -10.90 -9.08 -13.95
N TYR A 427 -11.57 -9.67 -14.94
CA TYR A 427 -12.66 -10.63 -14.67
C TYR A 427 -12.24 -12.03 -15.14
N ALA A 428 -12.57 -13.05 -14.35
CA ALA A 428 -12.41 -14.45 -14.77
C ALA A 428 -13.17 -14.71 -16.09
N ALA A 429 -14.37 -14.12 -16.24
CA ALA A 429 -15.20 -14.19 -17.45
C ALA A 429 -14.45 -13.85 -18.76
N THR A 430 -13.53 -12.88 -18.74
CA THR A 430 -12.73 -12.50 -19.92
C THR A 430 -11.87 -13.67 -20.40
N TYR A 431 -11.27 -14.39 -19.46
CA TYR A 431 -10.41 -15.54 -19.74
C TYR A 431 -11.22 -16.76 -20.16
N LEU A 432 -12.27 -17.08 -19.41
CA LEU A 432 -13.18 -18.18 -19.72
C LEU A 432 -13.81 -18.00 -21.10
N GLY A 433 -14.28 -16.79 -21.42
CA GLY A 433 -14.82 -16.47 -22.74
C GLY A 433 -13.81 -16.66 -23.86
N ARG A 434 -12.53 -16.30 -23.64
CA ARG A 434 -11.47 -16.48 -24.65
C ARG A 434 -11.13 -17.95 -24.89
N ILE A 435 -11.24 -18.79 -23.87
CA ILE A 435 -11.05 -20.24 -23.99
C ILE A 435 -12.23 -20.85 -24.77
N VAL A 436 -13.47 -20.56 -24.34
CA VAL A 436 -14.68 -21.10 -24.98
C VAL A 436 -14.80 -20.65 -26.44
N ALA A 437 -14.53 -19.38 -26.74
CA ALA A 437 -14.61 -18.83 -28.09
C ALA A 437 -13.67 -19.52 -29.11
N ARG A 438 -12.61 -20.20 -28.65
CA ARG A 438 -11.73 -20.98 -29.53
C ARG A 438 -12.40 -22.27 -30.03
N THR A 439 -13.47 -22.68 -29.37
CA THR A 439 -14.27 -23.86 -29.72
C THR A 439 -15.56 -23.44 -30.41
N ASP A 440 -16.09 -24.31 -31.27
CA ASP A 440 -17.38 -24.07 -31.94
C ASP A 440 -18.54 -24.66 -31.12
N ASP A 441 -18.61 -24.35 -29.83
CA ASP A 441 -19.56 -24.94 -28.88
C ASP A 441 -20.54 -23.90 -28.32
N LEU A 442 -21.70 -23.79 -28.96
CA LEU A 442 -22.74 -22.85 -28.55
C LEU A 442 -23.32 -23.17 -27.16
N ASP A 443 -23.38 -24.45 -26.77
CA ASP A 443 -23.98 -24.83 -25.49
C ASP A 443 -23.11 -24.36 -24.32
N ARG A 444 -21.78 -24.47 -24.45
CA ARG A 444 -20.83 -23.92 -23.48
C ARG A 444 -20.80 -22.39 -23.49
N GLU A 445 -20.92 -21.75 -24.64
CA GLU A 445 -21.07 -20.29 -24.74
C GLU A 445 -22.30 -19.82 -23.95
N LEU A 446 -23.45 -20.47 -24.13
CA LEU A 446 -24.68 -20.15 -23.40
C LEU A 446 -24.56 -20.49 -21.92
N ALA A 447 -23.90 -21.59 -21.56
CA ALA A 447 -23.64 -21.95 -20.17
C ALA A 447 -22.82 -20.86 -19.45
N LEU A 448 -21.77 -20.34 -20.09
CA LEU A 448 -20.96 -19.24 -19.55
C LEU A 448 -21.80 -17.96 -19.40
N VAL A 449 -22.59 -17.58 -20.43
CA VAL A 449 -23.48 -16.41 -20.37
C VAL A 449 -24.47 -16.52 -19.21
N ARG A 450 -25.06 -17.71 -18.98
CA ARG A 450 -25.95 -17.97 -17.85
C ARG A 450 -25.21 -17.92 -16.51
N ALA A 451 -23.99 -18.46 -16.44
CA ALA A 451 -23.19 -18.48 -15.22
C ALA A 451 -22.78 -17.08 -14.74
N VAL A 452 -22.45 -16.17 -15.67
CA VAL A 452 -22.10 -14.77 -15.34
C VAL A 452 -23.32 -13.88 -15.14
N ARG A 453 -24.52 -14.31 -15.57
CA ARG A 453 -25.77 -13.58 -15.37
C ARG A 453 -26.10 -13.47 -13.88
N THR A 454 -26.46 -12.27 -13.44
CA THR A 454 -26.90 -12.01 -12.07
C THR A 454 -28.43 -11.88 -12.06
N GLU A 455 -29.11 -12.80 -11.37
CA GLU A 455 -30.56 -12.69 -11.16
C GLU A 455 -30.83 -11.55 -10.18
N ARG A 456 -31.55 -10.52 -10.63
CA ARG A 456 -31.86 -9.34 -9.82
C ARG A 456 -33.34 -9.31 -9.43
N PRO A 457 -33.66 -8.97 -8.17
CA PRO A 457 -35.03 -8.64 -7.78
C PRO A 457 -35.50 -7.39 -8.53
N THR A 458 -36.77 -7.37 -8.95
CA THR A 458 -37.44 -6.30 -9.71
C THR A 458 -37.47 -4.90 -9.04
N HIS A 459 -36.87 -4.74 -7.85
CA HIS A 459 -36.91 -3.51 -7.05
C HIS A 459 -35.53 -2.89 -6.78
N VAL A 460 -34.44 -3.42 -7.36
CA VAL A 460 -33.08 -2.91 -7.15
C VAL A 460 -32.76 -1.76 -8.13
N PRO A 461 -32.07 -0.68 -7.71
CA PRO A 461 -31.56 0.37 -8.62
C PRO A 461 -30.62 -0.18 -9.71
N GLU A 462 -30.32 0.63 -10.72
CA GLU A 462 -29.55 0.28 -11.93
C GLU A 462 -28.26 -0.51 -11.65
N PRO A 463 -27.85 -1.46 -12.51
CA PRO A 463 -26.70 -2.33 -12.25
C PRO A 463 -25.37 -1.57 -12.24
N GLY A 464 -24.52 -1.90 -11.27
CA GLY A 464 -23.14 -1.42 -11.22
C GLY A 464 -22.18 -2.36 -11.95
N LEU A 465 -20.91 -1.94 -12.07
CA LEU A 465 -19.87 -2.72 -12.74
C LEU A 465 -19.64 -4.11 -12.14
N ARG A 466 -19.79 -4.27 -10.82
CA ARG A 466 -19.65 -5.59 -10.17
C ARG A 466 -20.73 -6.58 -10.62
N ASP A 467 -21.93 -6.10 -10.96
CA ASP A 467 -23.06 -6.96 -11.35
C ASP A 467 -23.07 -7.28 -12.85
N ALA A 468 -22.65 -6.32 -13.67
CA ALA A 468 -22.76 -6.40 -15.13
C ALA A 468 -21.41 -6.65 -15.84
N GLY A 469 -20.28 -6.38 -15.19
CA GLY A 469 -18.93 -6.46 -15.76
C GLY A 469 -18.58 -7.84 -16.33
N PRO A 470 -18.76 -8.95 -15.59
CA PRO A 470 -18.50 -10.30 -16.10
C PRO A 470 -19.32 -10.63 -17.36
N LEU A 471 -20.59 -10.22 -17.41
CA LEU A 471 -21.47 -10.43 -18.56
C LEU A 471 -21.07 -9.56 -19.76
N ARG A 472 -20.69 -8.29 -19.51
CA ARG A 472 -20.14 -7.38 -20.53
C ARG A 472 -18.92 -7.98 -21.22
N GLU A 473 -17.95 -8.46 -20.45
CA GLU A 473 -16.73 -9.05 -21.00
C GLU A 473 -16.99 -10.37 -21.73
N THR A 474 -17.90 -11.21 -21.21
CA THR A 474 -18.32 -12.43 -21.91
C THR A 474 -18.91 -12.11 -23.28
N LEU A 475 -19.85 -11.16 -23.35
CA LEU A 475 -20.45 -10.73 -24.62
C LEU A 475 -19.41 -10.15 -25.57
N ARG A 476 -18.52 -9.28 -25.08
CA ARG A 476 -17.44 -8.70 -25.89
C ARG A 476 -16.60 -9.80 -26.54
N VAL A 477 -16.06 -10.72 -25.75
CA VAL A 477 -15.16 -11.77 -26.24
C VAL A 477 -15.85 -12.75 -27.19
N LEU A 478 -17.04 -13.26 -26.81
CA LEU A 478 -17.74 -14.24 -27.63
C LEU A 478 -18.20 -13.62 -28.96
N SER A 479 -18.71 -12.39 -28.92
CA SER A 479 -19.23 -11.70 -30.10
C SER A 479 -18.15 -11.21 -31.06
N ASP A 480 -16.95 -10.95 -30.55
CA ASP A 480 -15.74 -10.74 -31.35
C ASP A 480 -15.27 -12.02 -32.06
N ARG A 481 -15.77 -13.20 -31.69
CA ARG A 481 -15.41 -14.44 -32.39
C ARG A 481 -16.53 -15.01 -33.25
N HIS A 482 -17.76 -14.98 -32.74
CA HIS A 482 -18.94 -15.51 -33.43
C HIS A 482 -20.03 -14.43 -33.54
N PRO A 483 -19.82 -13.36 -34.34
CA PRO A 483 -20.73 -12.20 -34.41
C PRO A 483 -22.16 -12.57 -34.79
N GLN A 484 -22.35 -13.62 -35.60
CA GLN A 484 -23.65 -14.15 -36.02
C GLN A 484 -24.50 -14.72 -34.88
N ARG A 485 -23.90 -15.00 -33.70
CA ARG A 485 -24.59 -15.55 -32.52
C ARG A 485 -25.02 -14.48 -31.52
N LEU A 486 -24.68 -13.20 -31.74
CA LEU A 486 -24.96 -12.12 -30.80
C LEU A 486 -26.43 -12.06 -30.36
N SER A 487 -27.38 -12.25 -31.29
CA SER A 487 -28.81 -12.27 -30.96
C SER A 487 -29.16 -13.34 -29.92
N ARG A 488 -28.56 -14.54 -30.03
CA ARG A 488 -28.82 -15.65 -29.10
C ARG A 488 -28.33 -15.35 -27.69
N TRP A 489 -27.16 -14.73 -27.53
CA TRP A 489 -26.69 -14.33 -26.20
C TRP A 489 -27.50 -13.16 -25.63
N LEU A 490 -27.91 -12.21 -26.46
CA LEU A 490 -28.80 -11.12 -26.03
C LEU A 490 -30.18 -11.63 -25.60
N ASP A 491 -30.70 -12.69 -26.22
CA ASP A 491 -31.92 -13.36 -25.77
C ASP A 491 -31.76 -13.94 -24.34
N GLU A 492 -30.60 -14.53 -24.01
CA GLU A 492 -30.30 -15.06 -22.67
C GLU A 492 -30.07 -13.96 -21.61
N VAL A 493 -29.54 -12.81 -22.03
CA VAL A 493 -29.34 -11.61 -21.20
C VAL A 493 -30.68 -10.99 -20.81
N GLY A 494 -31.63 -10.95 -21.74
CA GLY A 494 -32.94 -10.34 -21.56
C GLY A 494 -32.96 -8.81 -21.68
N PRO A 495 -34.15 -8.21 -21.83
CA PRO A 495 -34.32 -6.78 -22.12
C PRO A 495 -33.95 -5.86 -20.95
N GLU A 496 -33.95 -6.36 -19.71
CA GLU A 496 -33.64 -5.57 -18.52
C GLU A 496 -32.14 -5.25 -18.41
N MET A 497 -31.28 -6.22 -18.74
CA MET A 497 -29.82 -6.05 -18.68
C MET A 497 -29.23 -5.56 -20.00
N GLY A 498 -29.94 -5.74 -21.13
CA GLY A 498 -29.51 -5.35 -22.48
C GLY A 498 -28.87 -3.96 -22.58
N PRO A 499 -29.52 -2.88 -22.07
CA PRO A 499 -28.99 -1.52 -22.12
C PRO A 499 -27.60 -1.34 -21.50
N TYR A 500 -27.29 -2.13 -20.47
CA TYR A 500 -26.08 -2.01 -19.67
C TYR A 500 -24.94 -2.92 -20.15
N VAL A 501 -25.24 -3.96 -20.94
CA VAL A 501 -24.23 -4.97 -21.33
C VAL A 501 -24.01 -5.10 -22.83
N ALA A 502 -25.04 -4.84 -23.65
CA ALA A 502 -24.95 -5.08 -25.09
C ALA A 502 -23.92 -4.19 -25.77
N GLY A 503 -23.71 -2.97 -25.24
CA GLY A 503 -22.71 -2.03 -25.76
C GLY A 503 -21.30 -2.61 -25.83
N ALA A 504 -20.97 -3.61 -25.01
CA ALA A 504 -19.67 -4.25 -24.99
C ALA A 504 -19.39 -5.06 -26.28
N ALA A 505 -20.42 -5.47 -27.03
CA ALA A 505 -20.33 -6.18 -28.31
C ALA A 505 -20.04 -5.23 -29.48
N VAL A 506 -19.03 -4.36 -29.32
CA VAL A 506 -18.74 -3.22 -30.20
C VAL A 506 -18.62 -3.60 -31.67
N ARG A 507 -17.77 -4.58 -32.00
CA ARG A 507 -17.49 -4.96 -33.39
C ARG A 507 -18.73 -5.47 -34.13
N PRO A 508 -19.45 -6.50 -33.64
CA PRO A 508 -20.66 -6.95 -34.33
C PRO A 508 -21.76 -5.89 -34.37
N LEU A 509 -21.91 -5.07 -33.34
CA LEU A 509 -22.87 -3.96 -33.40
C LEU A 509 -22.52 -2.97 -34.52
N ALA A 510 -21.25 -2.63 -34.68
CA ALA A 510 -20.79 -1.72 -35.74
C ALA A 510 -20.89 -2.31 -37.16
N GLU A 511 -20.58 -3.60 -37.32
CA GLU A 511 -20.47 -4.27 -38.61
C GLU A 511 -21.81 -4.74 -39.18
N VAL A 512 -22.66 -5.37 -38.35
CA VAL A 512 -23.83 -6.12 -38.85
C VAL A 512 -25.17 -5.61 -38.33
N VAL A 513 -25.17 -4.63 -37.42
CA VAL A 513 -26.41 -4.11 -36.78
C VAL A 513 -26.71 -2.68 -37.23
N SER A 514 -27.99 -2.42 -37.55
CA SER A 514 -28.45 -1.09 -37.95
C SER A 514 -28.48 -0.11 -36.77
N LEU A 515 -28.30 1.19 -37.03
CA LEU A 515 -28.33 2.23 -35.98
C LEU A 515 -29.61 2.18 -35.14
N ALA A 516 -30.77 1.98 -35.78
CA ALA A 516 -32.05 1.86 -35.09
C ALA A 516 -32.08 0.69 -34.08
N THR A 517 -31.50 -0.46 -34.45
CA THR A 517 -31.43 -1.63 -33.58
C THR A 517 -30.43 -1.42 -32.45
N ILE A 518 -29.29 -0.79 -32.73
CA ILE A 518 -28.31 -0.37 -31.71
C ILE A 518 -28.99 0.51 -30.66
N ILE A 519 -29.74 1.53 -31.11
CA ILE A 519 -30.48 2.44 -30.22
C ILE A 519 -31.50 1.66 -29.37
N ALA A 520 -32.26 0.75 -29.98
CA ALA A 520 -33.28 -0.03 -29.28
C ALA A 520 -32.69 -0.93 -28.18
N ILE A 521 -31.63 -1.70 -28.50
CA ILE A 521 -30.97 -2.60 -27.54
C ILE A 521 -30.34 -1.81 -26.39
N ARG A 522 -29.90 -0.58 -26.65
CA ARG A 522 -29.34 0.31 -25.62
C ARG A 522 -30.39 1.03 -24.77
N GLY A 523 -31.69 0.77 -24.97
CA GLY A 523 -32.77 1.31 -24.15
C GLY A 523 -33.53 2.49 -24.77
N GLY A 524 -33.25 2.84 -26.03
CA GLY A 524 -33.96 3.90 -26.76
C GLY A 524 -34.04 5.23 -26.00
N ASP A 525 -35.24 5.82 -25.95
CA ASP A 525 -35.53 7.08 -25.26
C ASP A 525 -35.10 7.07 -23.79
N ARG A 526 -35.18 5.93 -23.11
CA ARG A 526 -34.80 5.82 -21.69
C ARG A 526 -33.30 6.04 -21.49
N ALA A 527 -32.46 5.53 -22.38
CA ALA A 527 -31.02 5.73 -22.32
C ALA A 527 -30.64 7.20 -22.49
N TRP A 528 -31.39 7.90 -23.36
CA TRP A 528 -31.24 9.34 -23.57
C TRP A 528 -31.62 10.13 -22.31
N ILE A 529 -32.78 9.82 -21.70
CA ILE A 529 -33.23 10.46 -20.45
C ILE A 529 -32.24 10.25 -19.31
N LEU A 530 -31.71 9.03 -19.16
CA LEU A 530 -30.73 8.71 -18.12
C LEU A 530 -29.42 9.47 -18.32
N SER A 531 -28.92 9.58 -19.56
CA SER A 531 -27.69 10.32 -19.86
C SER A 531 -27.82 11.81 -19.55
N GLN A 532 -28.99 12.40 -19.77
CA GLN A 532 -29.23 13.83 -19.49
C GLN A 532 -29.44 14.13 -17.99
N ASN A 533 -29.95 13.17 -17.22
CA ASN A 533 -30.24 13.34 -15.79
C ASN A 533 -29.11 12.89 -14.86
N SER A 534 -28.12 12.14 -15.35
CA SER A 534 -26.98 11.72 -14.54
C SER A 534 -25.95 12.85 -14.50
N TYR A 535 -25.89 13.60 -13.40
CA TYR A 535 -24.93 14.70 -13.23
C TYR A 535 -23.63 14.27 -12.51
N ALA A 536 -23.59 13.08 -11.89
CA ALA A 536 -22.44 12.66 -11.06
C ALA A 536 -22.13 11.16 -11.08
N LYS A 537 -22.81 10.34 -11.89
CA LYS A 537 -22.54 8.88 -11.99
C LYS A 537 -22.13 8.51 -13.41
N THR A 538 -21.10 7.69 -13.54
CA THR A 538 -20.81 6.99 -14.80
C THR A 538 -21.82 5.87 -14.93
N GLU A 539 -22.83 6.07 -15.78
CA GLU A 539 -23.81 5.02 -16.00
C GLU A 539 -23.25 3.96 -16.95
N LEU A 540 -23.50 2.67 -16.70
CA LEU A 540 -22.95 1.57 -17.50
C LEU A 540 -23.32 1.69 -19.00
N GLN A 541 -24.51 2.19 -19.30
CA GLN A 541 -24.98 2.41 -20.67
C GLN A 541 -24.22 3.53 -21.42
N GLU A 542 -23.34 4.29 -20.77
CA GLU A 542 -22.52 5.31 -21.42
C GLU A 542 -21.11 4.81 -21.77
N MET A 543 -20.66 3.74 -21.11
CA MET A 543 -19.25 3.29 -21.15
C MET A 543 -18.75 2.91 -22.54
N ASP A 544 -19.58 2.24 -23.34
CA ASP A 544 -19.18 1.73 -24.66
C ASP A 544 -19.42 2.72 -25.80
N ILE A 545 -19.94 3.92 -25.51
CA ILE A 545 -20.31 4.88 -26.55
C ILE A 545 -19.10 5.25 -27.39
N ARG A 546 -17.98 5.57 -26.74
CA ARG A 546 -16.70 5.84 -27.40
C ARG A 546 -16.28 4.71 -28.35
N ALA A 547 -16.25 3.47 -27.87
CA ALA A 547 -15.77 2.34 -28.66
C ALA A 547 -16.73 2.05 -29.84
N LEU A 548 -18.04 2.16 -29.61
CA LEU A 548 -19.05 1.93 -30.62
C LEU A 548 -19.06 2.98 -31.72
N THR A 549 -18.87 4.27 -31.40
CA THR A 549 -18.79 5.32 -32.42
C THR A 549 -17.54 5.19 -33.27
N THR A 550 -16.39 4.87 -32.66
CA THR A 550 -15.16 4.51 -33.39
C THR A 550 -15.38 3.29 -34.28
N GLY A 551 -16.03 2.24 -33.76
CA GLY A 551 -16.37 1.04 -34.52
C GLY A 551 -17.22 1.37 -35.75
N LEU A 552 -18.29 2.16 -35.59
CA LEU A 552 -19.14 2.61 -36.69
C LEU A 552 -18.36 3.39 -37.76
N ALA A 553 -17.56 4.38 -37.34
CA ALA A 553 -16.75 5.15 -38.29
C ALA A 553 -15.72 4.30 -39.04
N SER A 554 -15.12 3.29 -38.38
CA SER A 554 -14.19 2.36 -39.04
C SER A 554 -14.84 1.55 -40.17
N GLN A 555 -16.17 1.36 -40.10
CA GLN A 555 -16.98 0.72 -41.14
C GLN A 555 -17.52 1.70 -42.18
N GLY A 556 -17.01 2.94 -42.21
CA GLY A 556 -17.47 3.99 -43.12
C GLY A 556 -18.81 4.63 -42.72
N ARG A 557 -19.30 4.35 -41.51
CA ARG A 557 -20.60 4.85 -41.00
C ARG A 557 -20.40 6.05 -40.07
N LEU A 558 -19.62 7.05 -40.50
CA LEU A 558 -19.34 8.24 -39.69
C LEU A 558 -20.63 9.02 -39.35
N ASP A 559 -21.59 9.09 -40.28
CA ASP A 559 -22.89 9.72 -40.03
C ASP A 559 -23.65 9.04 -38.90
N ASP A 560 -23.67 7.70 -38.87
CA ASP A 560 -24.29 6.94 -37.78
C ASP A 560 -23.57 7.16 -36.45
N ALA A 561 -22.24 7.26 -36.47
CA ALA A 561 -21.44 7.54 -35.29
C ALA A 561 -21.76 8.93 -34.72
N LEU A 562 -21.87 9.96 -35.57
CA LEU A 562 -22.20 11.31 -35.15
C LEU A 562 -23.66 11.42 -34.67
N GLU A 563 -24.60 10.75 -35.33
CA GLU A 563 -26.01 10.73 -34.92
C GLU A 563 -26.19 9.99 -33.59
N LEU A 564 -25.47 8.89 -33.36
CA LEU A 564 -25.46 8.16 -32.09
C LEU A 564 -25.04 9.06 -30.91
N LEU A 565 -24.15 10.03 -31.13
CA LEU A 565 -23.65 10.93 -30.08
C LEU A 565 -24.56 12.12 -29.77
N ARG A 566 -25.44 12.49 -30.71
CA ARG A 566 -26.30 13.66 -30.59
C ARG A 566 -27.12 13.73 -29.28
N PRO A 567 -27.72 12.65 -28.76
CA PRO A 567 -28.54 12.70 -27.55
C PRO A 567 -27.75 12.57 -26.23
N TYR A 568 -26.45 12.28 -26.26
CA TYR A 568 -25.64 12.11 -25.04
C TYR A 568 -25.21 13.45 -24.45
N ARG A 569 -25.09 13.50 -23.11
CA ARG A 569 -24.58 14.67 -22.39
C ARG A 569 -23.15 15.06 -22.85
N PRO A 570 -22.73 16.33 -22.65
CA PRO A 570 -21.44 16.82 -23.14
C PRO A 570 -20.26 15.95 -22.70
N LEU A 571 -20.27 15.49 -21.44
CA LEU A 571 -19.20 14.66 -20.87
C LEU A 571 -18.89 13.40 -21.70
N ILE A 572 -19.93 12.72 -22.19
CA ILE A 572 -19.80 11.48 -22.96
C ILE A 572 -19.54 11.78 -24.44
N ALA A 573 -20.29 12.72 -25.00
CA ALA A 573 -20.23 12.98 -26.42
C ALA A 573 -18.92 13.65 -26.86
N GLN A 574 -18.43 14.63 -26.10
CA GLN A 574 -17.18 15.31 -26.39
C GLN A 574 -15.97 14.36 -26.23
N ASP A 575 -15.99 13.48 -25.22
CA ASP A 575 -14.98 12.43 -25.11
C ASP A 575 -15.00 11.51 -26.34
N ALA A 576 -16.17 10.99 -26.71
CA ALA A 576 -16.29 10.12 -27.88
C ALA A 576 -15.86 10.81 -29.18
N LEU A 577 -16.16 12.10 -29.37
CA LEU A 577 -15.68 12.89 -30.53
C LEU A 577 -14.16 13.03 -30.56
N TYR A 578 -13.52 13.25 -29.41
CA TYR A 578 -12.06 13.28 -29.30
C TYR A 578 -11.42 11.98 -29.82
N TRP A 579 -11.89 10.84 -29.33
CA TRP A 579 -11.40 9.51 -29.75
C TRP A 579 -11.76 9.17 -31.20
N LEU A 580 -12.93 9.62 -31.67
CA LEU A 580 -13.31 9.49 -33.06
C LEU A 580 -12.31 10.22 -33.97
N CYS A 581 -11.91 11.44 -33.59
CA CYS A 581 -10.91 12.22 -34.34
C CYS A 581 -9.53 11.55 -34.38
N GLU A 582 -9.13 10.89 -33.29
CA GLU A 582 -7.88 10.13 -33.22
C GLU A 582 -7.86 8.94 -34.20
N THR A 583 -9.02 8.28 -34.36
CA THR A 583 -9.11 6.96 -35.01
C THR A 583 -9.45 7.03 -36.49
N VAL A 584 -10.12 8.09 -36.95
CA VAL A 584 -10.40 8.27 -38.38
C VAL A 584 -9.13 8.55 -39.19
N ARG A 585 -9.14 8.11 -40.46
CA ARG A 585 -7.95 8.09 -41.34
C ARG A 585 -7.83 9.28 -42.27
N THR A 586 -8.93 9.98 -42.57
CA THR A 586 -8.92 11.09 -43.53
C THR A 586 -8.92 12.43 -42.81
N SER A 587 -8.23 13.43 -43.38
CA SER A 587 -8.26 14.81 -42.87
C SER A 587 -9.67 15.42 -42.95
N ASP A 588 -10.46 15.07 -43.97
CA ASP A 588 -11.84 15.56 -44.12
C ASP A 588 -12.74 15.08 -42.96
N ASP A 589 -12.62 13.80 -42.56
CA ASP A 589 -13.35 13.27 -41.41
C ASP A 589 -12.90 13.96 -40.11
N ARG A 590 -11.59 14.17 -39.92
CA ARG A 590 -11.04 14.89 -38.76
C ARG A 590 -11.58 16.31 -38.68
N ALA A 591 -11.52 17.05 -39.78
CA ALA A 591 -12.04 18.42 -39.87
C ALA A 591 -13.54 18.48 -39.54
N ARG A 592 -14.33 17.51 -40.04
CA ARG A 592 -15.76 17.41 -39.73
C ARG A 592 -16.00 17.12 -38.25
N ILE A 593 -15.27 16.18 -37.65
CA ILE A 593 -15.39 15.85 -36.22
C ILE A 593 -14.98 17.05 -35.35
N ILE A 594 -13.88 17.74 -35.68
CA ILE A 594 -13.42 18.95 -35.01
C ILE A 594 -14.48 20.06 -35.10
N SER A 595 -15.14 20.21 -36.26
CA SER A 595 -16.24 21.16 -36.44
C SER A 595 -17.42 20.85 -35.53
N VAL A 596 -17.84 19.58 -35.46
CA VAL A 596 -18.91 19.13 -34.56
C VAL A 596 -18.52 19.35 -33.09
N TYR A 597 -17.28 19.02 -32.71
CA TYR A 597 -16.74 19.23 -31.37
C TYR A 597 -16.79 20.71 -30.97
N ARG A 598 -16.31 21.62 -31.84
CA ARG A 598 -16.36 23.08 -31.63
C ARG A 598 -17.81 23.58 -31.51
N GLY A 599 -18.71 23.11 -32.39
CA GLY A 599 -20.12 23.48 -32.36
C GLY A 599 -20.83 23.07 -31.06
N ARG A 600 -20.56 21.84 -30.60
CA ARG A 600 -21.06 21.35 -29.30
C ARG A 600 -20.44 22.09 -28.12
N LYS A 601 -19.13 22.35 -28.15
CA LYS A 601 -18.44 23.06 -27.07
C LYS A 601 -19.09 24.42 -26.81
N LEU A 602 -19.48 25.14 -27.87
CA LEU A 602 -20.19 26.41 -27.77
C LEU A 602 -21.63 26.24 -27.24
N ALA A 603 -22.41 25.32 -27.83
CA ALA A 603 -23.81 25.12 -27.47
C ALA A 603 -24.02 24.55 -26.04
N ASP A 604 -23.09 23.71 -25.59
CA ASP A 604 -23.15 23.06 -24.28
C ASP A 604 -22.64 24.01 -23.16
N PHE A 605 -21.68 24.90 -23.44
CA PHE A 605 -21.23 25.94 -22.50
C PHE A 605 -22.36 26.91 -22.11
N ASP A 606 -23.24 27.25 -23.07
CA ASP A 606 -24.39 28.13 -22.84
C ASP A 606 -25.49 27.45 -22.01
N ARG A 607 -25.54 26.11 -21.96
CA ARG A 607 -26.52 25.35 -21.16
C ARG A 607 -26.08 25.10 -19.72
N ASP A 608 -24.80 24.87 -19.47
CA ASP A 608 -24.27 24.53 -18.14
C ASP A 608 -24.16 25.73 -17.18
N LEU A 609 -24.26 26.98 -17.69
CA LEU A 609 -24.30 28.19 -16.86
C LEU A 609 -25.60 28.35 -16.06
N ASP A 610 -26.69 27.68 -16.44
CA ASP A 610 -28.02 27.92 -15.86
C ASP A 610 -28.41 26.95 -14.73
N GLN A 611 -27.67 25.86 -14.44
CA GLN A 611 -28.19 24.79 -13.56
C GLN A 611 -27.25 24.13 -12.52
N GLY A 612 -26.10 24.70 -12.13
CA GLY A 612 -25.26 23.93 -11.17
C GLY A 612 -24.09 24.60 -10.48
N TRP A 613 -24.24 25.84 -10.03
CA TRP A 613 -23.36 26.35 -8.96
C TRP A 613 -24.16 26.34 -7.67
N ASP A 614 -23.94 25.34 -6.82
CA ASP A 614 -24.34 25.47 -5.43
C ASP A 614 -23.34 26.39 -4.70
N ASP A 615 -23.84 27.19 -3.77
CA ASP A 615 -23.05 28.14 -2.97
C ASP A 615 -22.03 27.43 -2.03
N GLU A 616 -22.01 26.09 -2.02
CA GLU A 616 -21.07 25.27 -1.25
C GLU A 616 -19.85 24.78 -2.06
N GLY A 617 -19.81 24.99 -3.38
CA GLY A 617 -18.60 24.81 -4.18
C GLY A 617 -18.11 23.36 -4.33
N TRP A 618 -18.99 22.38 -4.16
CA TRP A 618 -18.62 20.95 -4.10
C TRP A 618 -19.06 20.11 -5.30
N ILE A 619 -19.41 20.71 -6.45
CA ILE A 619 -19.81 19.96 -7.64
C ILE A 619 -19.11 20.48 -8.91
N CYS A 620 -18.56 19.54 -9.70
CA CYS A 620 -17.73 19.66 -10.91
C CYS A 620 -16.21 19.90 -10.76
N GLU A 621 -15.57 19.34 -9.73
CA GLU A 621 -14.09 19.21 -9.68
C GLU A 621 -13.50 18.19 -10.69
N GLU A 622 -14.33 17.48 -11.48
CA GLU A 622 -13.89 16.48 -12.48
C GLU A 622 -14.14 16.88 -13.95
N ALA A 623 -14.53 18.13 -14.22
CA ALA A 623 -14.84 18.57 -15.58
C ALA A 623 -13.58 18.59 -16.47
N VAL A 624 -13.48 17.61 -17.36
CA VAL A 624 -12.54 17.51 -18.48
C VAL A 624 -12.26 18.90 -19.10
N ASP A 625 -10.98 19.27 -19.24
CA ASP A 625 -10.62 20.47 -20.00
C ASP A 625 -10.82 20.23 -21.50
N TRP A 626 -12.01 20.56 -21.97
CA TRP A 626 -12.43 20.48 -23.37
C TRP A 626 -11.49 21.24 -24.33
N THR A 627 -10.75 22.22 -23.83
CA THR A 627 -9.80 22.99 -24.63
C THR A 627 -8.51 22.19 -24.86
N CYS A 628 -7.98 21.51 -23.83
CA CYS A 628 -6.84 20.60 -24.00
C CYS A 628 -7.17 19.39 -24.88
N LYS A 629 -8.39 18.84 -24.83
CA LYS A 629 -8.86 17.81 -25.78
C LYS A 629 -8.88 18.32 -27.22
N LEU A 630 -9.41 19.52 -27.46
CA LEU A 630 -9.38 20.15 -28.79
C LEU A 630 -7.93 20.31 -29.29
N GLY A 631 -7.00 20.73 -28.43
CA GLY A 631 -5.58 20.81 -28.76
C GLY A 631 -5.01 19.49 -29.26
N ARG A 632 -5.36 18.37 -28.62
CA ARG A 632 -4.96 17.03 -29.07
C ARG A 632 -5.62 16.61 -30.38
N MET A 633 -6.90 16.95 -30.61
CA MET A 633 -7.57 16.70 -31.90
C MET A 633 -6.89 17.45 -33.05
N LEU A 634 -6.47 18.69 -32.79
CA LEU A 634 -5.74 19.51 -33.76
C LEU A 634 -4.37 18.91 -34.09
N LEU A 635 -3.70 18.24 -33.14
CA LEU A 635 -2.49 17.46 -33.43
C LEU A 635 -2.75 16.33 -34.42
N PHE A 636 -3.86 15.60 -34.26
CA PHE A 636 -4.24 14.55 -35.21
C PHE A 636 -4.47 15.15 -36.60
N ASP A 637 -5.06 16.34 -36.70
CA ASP A 637 -5.24 17.02 -38.00
C ASP A 637 -3.98 17.74 -38.53
N GLY A 638 -2.83 17.62 -37.84
CA GLY A 638 -1.56 18.24 -38.24
C GLY A 638 -1.46 19.75 -37.93
N GLN A 639 -2.44 20.31 -37.21
CA GLN A 639 -2.50 21.73 -36.82
C GLN A 639 -1.68 22.00 -35.55
N ILE A 640 -0.38 21.67 -35.60
CA ILE A 640 0.55 21.72 -34.46
C ILE A 640 0.66 23.10 -33.79
N ASP A 641 0.68 24.18 -34.58
CA ASP A 641 0.87 25.52 -34.03
C ASP A 641 -0.38 26.04 -33.27
N GLU A 642 -1.58 25.56 -33.64
CA GLU A 642 -2.82 25.82 -32.91
C GLU A 642 -2.88 24.98 -31.63
N ALA A 643 -2.42 23.73 -31.66
CA ALA A 643 -2.29 22.90 -30.45
C ALA A 643 -1.32 23.51 -29.43
N ILE A 644 -0.18 24.05 -29.88
CA ILE A 644 0.77 24.78 -29.02
C ILE A 644 0.13 26.08 -28.49
N ALA A 645 -0.69 26.76 -29.29
CA ALA A 645 -1.43 27.94 -28.83
C ALA A 645 -2.41 27.60 -27.71
N ILE A 646 -3.19 26.53 -27.88
CA ILE A 646 -4.08 26.00 -26.84
C ILE A 646 -3.32 25.65 -25.57
N ALA A 647 -2.15 25.03 -25.69
CA ALA A 647 -1.30 24.72 -24.54
C ALA A 647 -0.73 25.99 -23.88
N ALA A 648 -0.59 27.11 -24.59
CA ALA A 648 -0.12 28.39 -24.05
C ALA A 648 -1.21 29.20 -23.35
N ASP A 649 -2.43 29.20 -23.90
CA ASP A 649 -3.51 30.13 -23.53
C ASP A 649 -4.40 29.66 -22.36
N GLN A 650 -4.06 28.55 -21.68
CA GLN A 650 -4.87 28.06 -20.55
C GLN A 650 -4.77 28.99 -19.31
N PRO A 651 -5.89 29.48 -18.76
CA PRO A 651 -5.91 30.26 -17.52
C PRO A 651 -5.44 29.44 -16.31
N LYS A 652 -5.24 30.09 -15.13
CA LYS A 652 -4.81 29.46 -13.87
C LYS A 652 -5.48 28.09 -13.67
N VAL A 653 -4.65 27.06 -13.62
CA VAL A 653 -5.08 25.70 -13.97
C VAL A 653 -5.82 25.03 -12.81
N LYS A 654 -7.10 24.70 -13.04
CA LYS A 654 -7.87 23.78 -12.17
C LYS A 654 -7.45 22.31 -12.35
N HIS A 655 -7.02 21.90 -13.56
CA HIS A 655 -6.63 20.50 -13.90
C HIS A 655 -5.22 20.39 -14.51
N PRO A 656 -4.15 20.42 -13.69
CA PRO A 656 -2.76 20.43 -14.16
C PRO A 656 -2.35 19.23 -15.04
N TYR A 657 -3.00 18.08 -14.89
CA TYR A 657 -2.65 16.84 -15.59
C TYR A 657 -2.96 16.87 -17.10
N GLU A 658 -4.14 17.36 -17.50
CA GLU A 658 -4.59 17.37 -18.91
C GLU A 658 -3.67 18.19 -19.82
N ARG A 659 -3.15 19.31 -19.30
CA ARG A 659 -2.18 20.14 -20.01
C ARG A 659 -0.81 19.48 -20.12
N ALA A 660 -0.35 18.76 -19.09
CA ALA A 660 0.86 17.94 -19.18
C ALA A 660 0.74 16.89 -20.28
N GLU A 661 -0.40 16.23 -20.35
CA GLU A 661 -0.66 15.20 -21.35
C GLU A 661 -0.68 15.77 -22.76
N LEU A 662 -1.33 16.92 -22.99
CA LEU A 662 -1.24 17.63 -24.28
C LEU A 662 0.22 17.98 -24.63
N LEU A 663 1.00 18.52 -23.70
CA LEU A 663 2.40 18.87 -23.93
C LEU A 663 3.28 17.65 -24.23
N ARG A 664 3.03 16.52 -23.55
CA ARG A 664 3.69 15.23 -23.82
C ARG A 664 3.39 14.74 -25.24
N GLN A 665 2.14 14.84 -25.68
CA GLN A 665 1.73 14.48 -27.04
C GLN A 665 2.31 15.42 -28.09
N ILE A 666 2.38 16.73 -27.81
CA ILE A 666 3.08 17.71 -28.66
C ILE A 666 4.54 17.31 -28.84
N GLY A 667 5.27 17.05 -27.74
CA GLY A 667 6.69 16.64 -27.80
C GLY A 667 6.89 15.36 -28.61
N THR A 668 6.05 14.35 -28.37
CA THR A 668 6.07 13.08 -29.12
C THR A 668 5.82 13.28 -30.61
N TRP A 669 4.82 14.11 -30.96
CA TRP A 669 4.49 14.40 -32.35
C TRP A 669 5.63 15.15 -33.05
N LEU A 670 6.24 16.14 -32.39
CA LEU A 670 7.36 16.90 -32.92
C LEU A 670 8.60 16.02 -33.16
N ASP A 671 8.92 15.13 -32.21
CA ASP A 671 10.00 14.14 -32.36
C ASP A 671 9.74 13.22 -33.56
N ALA A 672 8.52 12.69 -33.69
CA ALA A 672 8.18 11.72 -34.75
C ALA A 672 8.16 12.33 -36.17
N ASN A 673 7.91 13.64 -36.29
CA ASN A 673 7.74 14.32 -37.58
C ASN A 673 8.90 15.28 -37.92
N ASP A 674 10.00 15.26 -37.15
CA ASP A 674 11.09 16.24 -37.23
C ASP A 674 10.57 17.70 -37.21
N GLY A 675 9.54 17.92 -36.40
CA GLY A 675 8.74 19.15 -36.38
C GLY A 675 9.33 20.28 -35.55
N TRP A 676 10.50 20.07 -34.93
CA TRP A 676 11.12 21.00 -33.99
C TRP A 676 11.78 22.19 -34.71
N THR A 677 11.06 23.32 -34.75
CA THR A 677 11.62 24.60 -35.20
C THR A 677 12.09 25.44 -34.01
N PRO A 678 13.04 26.39 -34.20
CA PRO A 678 13.47 27.29 -33.12
C PRO A 678 12.32 28.01 -32.42
N ALA A 679 11.32 28.47 -33.19
CA ALA A 679 10.14 29.14 -32.66
C ALA A 679 9.26 28.20 -31.78
N ARG A 680 9.12 26.93 -32.17
CA ARG A 680 8.35 25.94 -31.40
C ARG A 680 9.08 25.56 -30.11
N ARG A 681 10.40 25.38 -30.17
CA ARG A 681 11.26 25.14 -28.99
C ARG A 681 11.12 26.26 -27.97
N GLU A 682 11.28 27.51 -28.41
CA GLU A 682 11.14 28.70 -27.56
C GLU A 682 9.75 28.79 -26.93
N ARG A 683 8.69 28.54 -27.71
CA ARG A 683 7.31 28.59 -27.22
C ARG A 683 7.03 27.50 -26.18
N ILE A 684 7.52 26.29 -26.39
CA ILE A 684 7.38 25.19 -25.44
C ILE A 684 8.15 25.46 -24.15
N LEU A 685 9.40 25.95 -24.23
CA LEU A 685 10.17 26.33 -23.05
C LEU A 685 9.47 27.44 -22.24
N ARG A 686 8.91 28.46 -22.91
CA ARG A 686 8.10 29.49 -22.24
C ARG A 686 6.87 28.90 -21.54
N ILE A 687 6.21 27.92 -22.14
CA ILE A 687 5.09 27.22 -21.49
C ILE A 687 5.57 26.52 -20.23
N LEU A 688 6.67 25.76 -20.30
CA LEU A 688 7.25 25.04 -19.16
C LEU A 688 7.70 25.96 -18.02
N CYS A 689 8.33 27.10 -18.33
CA CYS A 689 8.75 28.10 -17.34
C CYS A 689 7.57 28.95 -16.81
N GLY A 690 6.49 29.09 -17.56
CA GLY A 690 5.38 29.99 -17.23
C GLY A 690 4.66 29.64 -15.91
N PRO A 691 4.09 30.62 -15.20
CA PRO A 691 3.53 30.44 -13.84
C PRO A 691 2.28 29.54 -13.79
N THR A 692 1.72 29.16 -14.94
CA THR A 692 0.48 28.38 -15.04
C THR A 692 0.69 26.86 -14.97
N LEU A 693 1.92 26.35 -15.14
CA LEU A 693 2.25 24.93 -14.91
C LEU A 693 2.88 24.74 -13.53
N THR A 694 2.41 23.77 -12.75
CA THR A 694 3.04 23.41 -11.48
C THR A 694 4.33 22.61 -11.71
N ALA A 695 5.21 22.56 -10.71
CA ALA A 695 6.40 21.71 -10.76
C ALA A 695 6.02 20.23 -10.99
N GLY A 696 4.98 19.76 -10.30
CA GLY A 696 4.35 18.44 -10.50
C GLY A 696 4.09 18.11 -11.97
N THR A 697 3.42 19.03 -12.66
CA THR A 697 3.04 18.85 -14.07
C THR A 697 4.25 18.76 -14.99
N VAL A 698 5.22 19.66 -14.81
CA VAL A 698 6.45 19.68 -15.62
C VAL A 698 7.21 18.36 -15.48
N MET A 699 7.33 17.84 -14.25
CA MET A 699 8.04 16.58 -13.97
C MET A 699 7.45 15.39 -14.71
N ASN A 700 6.13 15.38 -14.94
CA ASN A 700 5.45 14.29 -15.63
C ASN A 700 5.63 14.29 -17.15
N CYS A 701 5.82 15.46 -17.77
CA CYS A 701 5.96 15.58 -19.23
C CYS A 701 7.41 15.81 -19.71
N ALA A 702 8.35 16.10 -18.79
CA ALA A 702 9.73 16.44 -19.13
C ALA A 702 10.45 15.40 -20.03
N PRO A 703 10.35 14.07 -19.81
CA PRO A 703 11.10 13.10 -20.61
C PRO A 703 10.76 13.10 -22.12
N GLN A 704 9.56 13.56 -22.50
CA GLN A 704 9.12 13.63 -23.91
C GLN A 704 9.34 14.99 -24.54
N ILE A 705 9.61 16.02 -23.75
CA ILE A 705 9.68 17.41 -24.24
C ILE A 705 11.11 17.92 -24.21
N ILE A 706 11.80 17.73 -23.09
CA ILE A 706 13.13 18.28 -22.85
C ILE A 706 14.16 17.80 -23.89
N PRO A 707 14.20 16.50 -24.29
CA PRO A 707 15.17 16.05 -25.29
C PRO A 707 15.07 16.78 -26.65
N GLY A 708 13.86 17.14 -27.10
CA GLY A 708 13.65 17.82 -28.38
C GLY A 708 13.60 19.35 -28.28
N ALA A 709 13.22 19.88 -27.11
CA ALA A 709 13.11 21.31 -26.87
C ALA A 709 14.46 22.03 -26.73
N ILE A 710 15.53 21.31 -26.35
CA ILE A 710 16.85 21.88 -26.10
C ILE A 710 17.79 21.58 -27.26
N THR A 711 18.35 22.62 -27.86
CA THR A 711 19.42 22.51 -28.85
C THR A 711 20.42 23.64 -28.64
N GLY A 712 21.41 23.41 -27.78
CA GLY A 712 22.37 24.42 -27.39
C GLY A 712 22.82 24.18 -25.96
N ASP A 713 23.31 25.24 -25.31
CA ASP A 713 23.73 25.20 -23.91
C ASP A 713 22.54 24.84 -22.99
N PRO A 714 22.54 23.63 -22.38
CA PRO A 714 21.47 23.19 -21.49
C PRO A 714 21.39 24.07 -20.24
N GLU A 715 22.51 24.60 -19.77
CA GLU A 715 22.57 25.39 -18.55
C GLU A 715 21.84 26.71 -18.72
N LEU A 716 22.04 27.40 -19.85
CA LEU A 716 21.30 28.61 -20.18
C LEU A 716 19.80 28.34 -20.41
N SER A 717 19.46 27.20 -21.01
CA SER A 717 18.08 26.89 -21.41
C SER A 717 17.20 26.36 -20.28
N LEU A 718 17.81 25.72 -19.26
CA LEU A 718 17.10 25.05 -18.17
C LEU A 718 17.15 25.78 -16.84
N THR A 719 17.96 26.84 -16.69
CA THR A 719 18.13 27.53 -15.38
C THR A 719 16.79 27.98 -14.79
N GLU A 720 15.95 28.67 -15.57
CA GLU A 720 14.63 29.13 -15.09
C GLU A 720 13.70 27.97 -14.73
N LEU A 721 13.77 26.85 -15.48
CA LEU A 721 12.99 25.66 -15.18
C LEU A 721 13.49 24.94 -13.92
N ALA A 722 14.80 24.88 -13.73
CA ALA A 722 15.43 24.30 -12.55
C ALA A 722 15.06 25.08 -11.28
N ASP A 723 15.05 26.41 -11.35
CA ASP A 723 14.61 27.28 -10.25
C ASP A 723 13.13 27.06 -9.91
N LYS A 724 12.30 26.86 -10.95
CA LYS A 724 10.86 26.61 -10.79
C LYS A 724 10.52 25.24 -10.17
N LEU A 725 11.29 24.19 -10.44
CA LEU A 725 11.03 22.85 -9.87
C LEU A 725 11.36 22.74 -8.37
N TYR A 726 11.69 23.88 -7.74
CA TYR A 726 11.76 24.17 -6.30
C TYR A 726 12.76 23.37 -5.45
N LEU A 727 13.45 22.36 -5.96
CA LEU A 727 14.47 21.62 -5.18
C LEU A 727 15.63 21.19 -6.08
N ARG A 728 16.87 21.37 -5.58
CA ARG A 728 18.14 20.93 -6.21
C ARG A 728 18.08 19.50 -6.79
N GLN A 729 17.23 18.66 -6.22
CA GLN A 729 16.98 17.27 -6.60
C GLN A 729 16.53 17.04 -8.05
N TRP A 730 15.96 18.05 -8.74
CA TRP A 730 15.50 17.91 -10.13
C TRP A 730 16.46 18.48 -11.17
N ARG A 731 17.48 19.24 -10.74
CA ARG A 731 18.50 19.76 -11.67
C ARG A 731 19.18 18.58 -12.38
N THR A 732 19.65 17.60 -11.63
CA THR A 732 20.35 16.46 -12.20
C THR A 732 19.52 15.68 -13.24
N PRO A 733 18.27 15.24 -12.97
CA PRO A 733 17.43 14.63 -13.99
C PRO A 733 17.16 15.51 -15.22
N LEU A 734 16.90 16.81 -15.06
CA LEU A 734 16.62 17.70 -16.19
C LEU A 734 17.80 17.80 -17.16
N PHE A 735 19.01 17.92 -16.62
CA PHE A 735 20.21 18.02 -17.44
C PHE A 735 20.57 16.67 -18.09
N ALA A 736 20.33 15.55 -17.39
CA ALA A 736 20.45 14.22 -17.99
C ALA A 736 19.47 14.03 -19.17
N LEU A 737 18.25 14.57 -19.07
CA LEU A 737 17.28 14.60 -20.19
C LEU A 737 17.77 15.43 -21.38
N ALA A 738 18.48 16.53 -21.15
CA ALA A 738 19.12 17.30 -22.22
C ALA A 738 20.20 16.48 -22.93
N GLY A 739 21.01 15.74 -22.17
CA GLY A 739 21.99 14.80 -22.73
C GLY A 739 21.34 13.69 -23.56
N VAL A 740 20.17 13.19 -23.18
CA VAL A 740 19.37 12.29 -24.03
C VAL A 740 18.98 12.97 -25.35
N GLY A 741 18.66 14.26 -25.33
CA GLY A 741 18.42 15.06 -26.55
C GLY A 741 19.62 15.11 -27.48
N ASP A 742 20.82 15.32 -26.95
CA ASP A 742 22.07 15.27 -27.72
C ASP A 742 22.31 13.89 -28.34
N LEU A 743 22.09 12.81 -27.56
CA LEU A 743 22.18 11.44 -28.09
C LEU A 743 21.22 11.22 -29.26
N ARG A 744 19.95 11.65 -29.14
CA ARG A 744 18.93 11.53 -30.19
C ARG A 744 19.28 12.34 -31.43
N ALA A 745 19.90 13.50 -31.26
CA ALA A 745 20.38 14.35 -32.35
C ALA A 745 21.69 13.86 -32.99
N GLY A 746 22.21 12.70 -32.58
CA GLY A 746 23.45 12.11 -33.11
C GLY A 746 24.75 12.67 -32.50
N ARG A 747 24.66 13.61 -31.55
CA ARG A 747 25.79 14.17 -30.80
C ARG A 747 26.17 13.24 -29.65
N ARG A 748 26.69 12.06 -30.01
CA ARG A 748 26.95 10.97 -29.06
C ARG A 748 27.93 11.36 -27.97
N HIS A 749 28.99 12.10 -28.28
CA HIS A 749 30.02 12.44 -27.30
C HIS A 749 29.48 13.42 -26.25
N GLU A 750 28.81 14.48 -26.70
CA GLU A 750 28.21 15.52 -25.86
C GLU A 750 27.12 14.94 -24.97
N GLY A 751 26.18 14.18 -25.54
CA GLY A 751 25.11 13.55 -24.78
C GLY A 751 25.61 12.54 -23.75
N MET A 752 26.65 11.77 -24.10
CA MET A 752 27.28 10.86 -23.14
C MET A 752 28.00 11.59 -22.02
N ALA A 753 28.73 12.66 -22.33
CA ALA A 753 29.43 13.47 -21.35
C ALA A 753 28.44 14.09 -20.36
N GLU A 754 27.35 14.68 -20.85
CA GLU A 754 26.33 15.29 -20.01
C GLU A 754 25.66 14.27 -19.09
N ILE A 755 25.19 13.13 -19.62
CA ILE A 755 24.56 12.08 -18.80
C ILE A 755 25.55 11.53 -17.78
N SER A 756 26.81 11.33 -18.17
CA SER A 756 27.84 10.81 -17.27
C SER A 756 28.16 11.79 -16.15
N GLU A 757 28.29 13.08 -16.46
CA GLU A 757 28.50 14.13 -15.46
C GLU A 757 27.31 14.19 -14.48
N GLN A 758 26.08 14.10 -15.00
CA GLN A 758 24.87 14.13 -14.17
C GLN A 758 24.70 12.87 -13.31
N VAL A 759 25.21 11.71 -13.70
CA VAL A 759 24.99 10.46 -12.93
C VAL A 759 26.19 10.10 -12.06
N LEU A 760 27.41 10.23 -12.58
CA LEU A 760 28.65 9.83 -11.89
C LEU A 760 29.23 10.96 -11.04
N ASP A 761 29.32 12.17 -11.59
CA ASP A 761 30.17 13.23 -11.04
C ASP A 761 29.41 14.17 -10.08
N LYS A 762 28.18 14.57 -10.43
CA LYS A 762 27.38 15.52 -9.64
C LYS A 762 26.64 14.90 -8.44
N PRO A 763 26.06 13.69 -8.53
CA PRO A 763 25.32 13.12 -7.41
C PRO A 763 26.24 12.63 -6.29
N ASP A 764 26.20 13.34 -5.15
CA ASP A 764 26.80 12.90 -3.88
C ASP A 764 25.73 12.64 -2.80
N PRO A 765 25.96 11.67 -1.88
CA PRO A 765 24.96 11.28 -0.88
C PRO A 765 24.51 12.42 0.06
N LYS A 766 25.35 13.43 0.30
CA LYS A 766 25.07 14.50 1.28
C LYS A 766 24.26 15.63 0.68
N SER A 767 24.54 16.01 -0.57
CA SER A 767 23.86 17.13 -1.23
C SER A 767 22.65 16.72 -2.06
N ASN A 768 22.57 15.45 -2.47
CA ASN A 768 21.64 14.97 -3.50
C ASN A 768 20.85 13.71 -3.10
N ARG A 769 20.63 13.45 -1.80
CA ARG A 769 19.83 12.30 -1.32
C ARG A 769 18.41 12.19 -1.89
N TRP A 770 17.87 13.30 -2.36
CA TRP A 770 16.50 13.40 -2.87
C TRP A 770 16.38 13.22 -4.40
N VAL A 771 17.49 12.97 -5.11
CA VAL A 771 17.45 12.78 -6.56
C VAL A 771 16.74 11.45 -6.87
N PRO A 772 15.66 11.45 -7.68
CA PRO A 772 14.84 10.26 -7.90
C PRO A 772 15.53 9.24 -8.83
N PRO A 773 16.03 8.09 -8.32
CA PRO A 773 16.76 7.11 -9.13
C PRO A 773 15.98 6.56 -10.34
N PRO A 774 14.65 6.30 -10.27
CA PRO A 774 13.88 5.82 -11.43
C PRO A 774 13.96 6.75 -12.65
N ARG A 775 14.11 8.07 -12.45
CA ARG A 775 14.19 9.04 -13.56
C ARG A 775 15.56 9.04 -14.22
N LEU A 776 16.62 8.87 -13.44
CA LEU A 776 17.97 8.71 -13.97
C LEU A 776 18.13 7.36 -14.67
N LEU A 777 17.53 6.29 -14.13
CA LEU A 777 17.50 4.98 -14.78
C LEU A 777 16.93 5.09 -16.21
N TRP A 778 15.80 5.80 -16.36
CA TRP A 778 15.22 6.04 -17.69
C TRP A 778 16.21 6.70 -18.64
N CYS A 779 16.95 7.73 -18.19
CA CYS A 779 17.96 8.41 -19.01
C CYS A 779 19.12 7.48 -19.40
N VAL A 780 19.60 6.67 -18.45
CA VAL A 780 20.67 5.68 -18.69
C VAL A 780 20.22 4.59 -19.67
N GLN A 781 18.96 4.17 -19.61
CA GLN A 781 18.42 3.20 -20.57
C GLN A 781 18.37 3.75 -22.01
N GLN A 782 18.36 5.09 -22.20
CA GLN A 782 18.48 5.70 -23.54
C GLN A 782 19.91 5.65 -24.09
N VAL A 783 20.92 5.37 -23.27
CA VAL A 783 22.30 5.21 -23.72
C VAL A 783 22.44 3.91 -24.52
N PRO A 784 23.05 3.93 -25.72
CA PRO A 784 23.29 2.73 -26.51
C PRO A 784 24.08 1.66 -25.74
N ARG A 785 23.67 0.39 -25.83
CA ARG A 785 24.26 -0.72 -25.05
C ARG A 785 25.71 -1.05 -25.40
N ASP A 786 26.20 -0.64 -26.57
CA ASP A 786 27.59 -0.79 -26.99
C ASP A 786 28.54 0.20 -26.29
N VAL A 787 28.00 1.16 -25.54
CA VAL A 787 28.77 2.16 -24.81
C VAL A 787 29.21 1.61 -23.45
N LYS A 788 30.52 1.45 -23.26
CA LYS A 788 31.13 0.82 -22.08
C LYS A 788 30.74 1.46 -20.74
N ILE A 789 30.61 2.79 -20.67
CA ILE A 789 30.31 3.50 -19.43
C ILE A 789 28.84 3.33 -18.98
N ARG A 790 27.96 2.81 -19.85
CA ARG A 790 26.54 2.62 -19.55
C ARG A 790 26.32 1.77 -18.29
N ASP A 791 27.08 0.68 -18.16
CA ASP A 791 26.97 -0.22 -17.01
C ASP A 791 27.37 0.48 -15.71
N GLU A 792 28.40 1.33 -15.75
CA GLU A 792 28.83 2.13 -14.59
C GLU A 792 27.75 3.14 -14.17
N LEU A 793 27.10 3.78 -15.14
CA LEU A 793 25.96 4.66 -14.89
C LEU A 793 24.80 3.91 -14.23
N PHE A 794 24.48 2.71 -14.74
CA PHE A 794 23.40 1.87 -14.24
C PHE A 794 23.65 1.45 -12.78
N LEU A 795 24.86 0.96 -12.49
CA LEU A 795 25.27 0.57 -11.14
C LEU A 795 25.22 1.77 -10.19
N LYS A 796 25.68 2.95 -10.62
CA LYS A 796 25.62 4.16 -9.81
C LYS A 796 24.19 4.53 -9.46
N VAL A 797 23.24 4.47 -10.40
CA VAL A 797 21.82 4.77 -10.14
C VAL A 797 21.23 3.82 -9.10
N PHE A 798 21.55 2.53 -9.15
CA PHE A 798 21.11 1.58 -8.12
C PHE A 798 21.70 1.88 -6.73
N ARG A 799 22.99 2.27 -6.66
CA ARG A 799 23.62 2.68 -5.39
C ARG A 799 22.99 3.94 -4.79
N MET A 800 22.26 4.75 -5.58
CA MET A 800 21.53 5.89 -5.04
C MET A 800 20.37 5.48 -4.13
N LEU A 801 19.88 4.23 -4.24
CA LEU A 801 18.86 3.68 -3.31
C LEU A 801 19.39 3.62 -1.86
N GLU A 802 20.70 3.58 -1.67
CA GLU A 802 21.35 3.55 -0.35
C GLU A 802 21.35 4.92 0.33
N TRP A 803 21.02 6.00 -0.40
CA TRP A 803 21.08 7.37 0.11
C TRP A 803 19.81 7.80 0.84
N ASP A 804 18.69 7.12 0.55
CA ASP A 804 17.39 7.35 1.16
C ASP A 804 16.61 6.03 1.28
N LEU A 805 16.72 5.41 2.46
CA LEU A 805 16.11 4.12 2.74
C LEU A 805 14.58 4.19 2.87
N GLU A 806 14.01 5.36 3.19
CA GLU A 806 12.56 5.54 3.34
C GLU A 806 11.84 5.32 1.98
N ASP A 807 12.39 5.91 0.91
CA ASP A 807 11.84 5.80 -0.43
C ASP A 807 12.45 4.64 -1.26
N ALA A 808 13.49 3.95 -0.76
CA ALA A 808 14.20 2.90 -1.49
C ALA A 808 13.27 1.75 -1.93
N LEU A 809 12.33 1.32 -1.09
CA LEU A 809 11.39 0.24 -1.44
C LEU A 809 10.40 0.63 -2.55
N LYS A 810 9.99 1.91 -2.60
CA LYS A 810 9.15 2.43 -3.68
C LYS A 810 9.96 2.56 -4.96
N ASN A 811 11.18 3.07 -4.87
CA ASN A 811 12.06 3.28 -6.01
C ASN A 811 12.55 1.97 -6.64
N ILE A 812 12.92 0.95 -5.84
CA ILE A 812 13.34 -0.36 -6.36
C ILE A 812 12.23 -1.04 -7.16
N ARG A 813 10.97 -0.95 -6.69
CA ARG A 813 9.78 -1.44 -7.41
C ARG A 813 9.58 -0.70 -8.73
N ALA A 814 9.68 0.63 -8.72
CA ALA A 814 9.56 1.43 -9.93
C ALA A 814 10.68 1.15 -10.94
N MET A 815 11.92 1.00 -10.46
CA MET A 815 13.09 0.70 -11.30
C MET A 815 12.99 -0.68 -11.93
N LEU A 816 12.69 -1.73 -11.16
CA LEU A 816 12.54 -3.09 -11.69
C LEU A 816 11.28 -3.24 -12.54
N GLY A 817 10.20 -2.52 -12.24
CA GLY A 817 8.99 -2.51 -13.07
C GLY A 817 9.18 -1.84 -14.45
N ALA A 818 10.20 -1.00 -14.61
CA ALA A 818 10.53 -0.31 -15.86
C ALA A 818 11.79 -0.85 -16.56
N ILE A 819 12.41 -1.90 -16.02
CA ILE A 819 13.66 -2.43 -16.57
C ILE A 819 13.40 -3.22 -17.86
N GLU A 820 14.27 -3.02 -18.84
CA GLU A 820 14.23 -3.81 -20.06
C GLU A 820 14.83 -5.20 -19.81
N PRO A 821 14.28 -6.29 -20.40
CA PRO A 821 14.82 -7.65 -20.23
C PRO A 821 16.32 -7.78 -20.51
N ALA A 822 16.83 -7.02 -21.47
CA ALA A 822 18.26 -7.03 -21.81
C ALA A 822 19.18 -6.45 -20.72
N ASP A 823 18.64 -5.69 -19.76
CA ASP A 823 19.37 -5.05 -18.67
C ASP A 823 19.32 -5.86 -17.37
N LEU A 824 18.63 -7.02 -17.35
CA LEU A 824 18.47 -7.85 -16.15
C LEU A 824 19.80 -8.28 -15.53
N ALA A 825 20.82 -8.57 -16.35
CA ALA A 825 22.14 -8.96 -15.86
C ALA A 825 22.82 -7.83 -15.05
N ILE A 826 22.67 -6.58 -15.50
CA ILE A 826 23.25 -5.42 -14.83
C ILE A 826 22.47 -5.11 -13.55
N ALA A 827 21.13 -5.24 -13.56
CA ALA A 827 20.34 -5.09 -12.35
C ALA A 827 20.60 -6.18 -11.31
N ALA A 828 20.78 -7.43 -11.74
CA ALA A 828 21.18 -8.53 -10.87
C ALA A 828 22.51 -8.23 -10.18
N ARG A 829 23.50 -7.76 -10.96
CA ARG A 829 24.79 -7.31 -10.45
C ARG A 829 24.63 -6.13 -9.48
N ALA A 830 23.81 -5.14 -9.83
CA ALA A 830 23.60 -3.95 -9.01
C ALA A 830 22.98 -4.29 -7.64
N LEU A 831 21.99 -5.19 -7.61
CA LEU A 831 21.37 -5.65 -6.38
C LEU A 831 22.35 -6.49 -5.53
N ALA A 832 23.13 -7.37 -6.17
CA ALA A 832 24.13 -8.19 -5.50
C ALA A 832 25.27 -7.35 -4.88
N GLU A 833 25.68 -6.27 -5.55
CA GLU A 833 26.70 -5.33 -5.08
C GLU A 833 26.15 -4.27 -4.10
N SER A 834 24.83 -4.21 -3.87
CA SER A 834 24.22 -3.17 -3.03
C SER A 834 24.43 -3.41 -1.53
N GLU A 835 24.60 -2.32 -0.80
CA GLU A 835 24.66 -2.28 0.67
C GLU A 835 23.27 -2.04 1.31
N LEU A 836 22.20 -2.27 0.53
CA LEU A 836 20.82 -2.11 1.01
C LEU A 836 20.51 -3.05 2.19
N PRO A 837 19.63 -2.63 3.12
CA PRO A 837 19.08 -3.50 4.15
C PRO A 837 18.49 -4.78 3.56
N VAL A 838 18.59 -5.89 4.31
CA VAL A 838 18.18 -7.22 3.84
C VAL A 838 16.71 -7.24 3.43
N GLU A 839 15.86 -6.51 4.14
CA GLU A 839 14.42 -6.39 3.91
C GLU A 839 14.13 -5.78 2.53
N ILE A 840 14.82 -4.70 2.18
CA ILE A 840 14.65 -4.00 0.89
C ILE A 840 15.27 -4.82 -0.24
N ARG A 841 16.48 -5.35 -0.02
CA ARG A 841 17.19 -6.16 -1.02
C ARG A 841 16.41 -7.45 -1.33
N SER A 842 15.83 -8.11 -0.34
CA SER A 842 15.04 -9.33 -0.52
C SER A 842 13.83 -9.12 -1.44
N VAL A 843 13.14 -7.97 -1.32
CA VAL A 843 12.06 -7.57 -2.23
C VAL A 843 12.59 -7.35 -3.64
N GLY A 844 13.71 -6.63 -3.78
CA GLY A 844 14.35 -6.41 -5.08
C GLY A 844 14.75 -7.72 -5.77
N GLU A 845 15.38 -8.63 -5.04
CA GLU A 845 15.76 -9.96 -5.51
C GLU A 845 14.54 -10.83 -5.84
N GLN A 846 13.44 -10.70 -5.10
CA GLN A 846 12.19 -11.39 -5.44
C GLN A 846 11.66 -10.92 -6.79
N LEU A 847 11.54 -9.60 -6.98
CA LEU A 847 11.06 -9.02 -8.24
C LEU A 847 12.00 -9.34 -9.40
N LEU A 848 13.32 -9.26 -9.18
CA LEU A 848 14.32 -9.68 -10.16
C LEU A 848 14.14 -11.16 -10.53
N GLY A 849 13.94 -12.03 -9.53
CA GLY A 849 13.70 -13.46 -9.75
C GLY A 849 12.49 -13.69 -10.65
N GLU A 850 11.36 -13.03 -10.40
CA GLU A 850 10.17 -13.13 -11.25
C GLU A 850 10.43 -12.62 -12.69
N LEU A 851 11.14 -11.51 -12.84
CA LEU A 851 11.53 -10.99 -14.16
C LEU A 851 12.45 -11.95 -14.91
N VAL A 852 13.40 -12.59 -14.22
CA VAL A 852 14.30 -13.60 -14.79
C VAL A 852 13.52 -14.84 -15.24
N VAL A 853 12.59 -15.34 -14.41
CA VAL A 853 11.68 -16.45 -14.80
C VAL A 853 10.89 -16.10 -16.06
N ALA A 854 10.38 -14.87 -16.16
CA ALA A 854 9.51 -14.47 -17.25
C ALA A 854 10.25 -14.16 -18.56
N HIS A 855 11.46 -13.61 -18.49
CA HIS A 855 12.09 -12.91 -19.62
C HIS A 855 13.56 -13.26 -19.92
N SER A 856 14.24 -14.06 -19.09
CA SER A 856 15.65 -14.39 -19.27
C SER A 856 15.87 -15.83 -19.71
N GLU A 857 16.91 -16.08 -20.50
CA GLU A 857 17.45 -17.41 -20.81
C GLU A 857 18.62 -17.81 -19.88
N ASP A 858 19.10 -16.88 -19.06
CA ASP A 858 20.26 -17.07 -18.18
C ASP A 858 19.83 -17.38 -16.74
N ALA A 859 19.93 -18.66 -16.37
CA ALA A 859 19.62 -19.15 -15.02
C ALA A 859 20.61 -18.68 -13.94
N THR A 860 21.78 -18.15 -14.32
CA THR A 860 22.76 -17.63 -13.35
C THR A 860 22.27 -16.35 -12.68
N LEU A 861 21.32 -15.64 -13.29
CA LEU A 861 20.72 -14.42 -12.75
C LEU A 861 19.70 -14.67 -11.63
N LEU A 862 19.27 -15.93 -11.43
CA LEU A 862 18.36 -16.27 -10.34
C LEU A 862 19.06 -16.05 -8.99
N PRO A 863 18.47 -15.29 -8.05
CA PRO A 863 19.08 -14.97 -6.76
C PRO A 863 18.91 -16.13 -5.76
N ILE A 864 19.37 -17.33 -6.12
CA ILE A 864 19.20 -18.54 -5.30
C ILE A 864 19.97 -18.42 -3.98
N GLU A 865 21.24 -18.04 -4.06
CA GLU A 865 22.15 -17.94 -2.93
C GLU A 865 21.84 -16.77 -1.99
N SER A 866 20.96 -15.86 -2.39
CA SER A 866 20.62 -14.70 -1.56
C SER A 866 19.72 -15.07 -0.37
N ALA A 867 19.04 -16.22 -0.45
CA ALA A 867 18.18 -16.71 0.61
C ALA A 867 18.95 -16.92 1.93
N GLN A 868 18.40 -16.37 3.02
CA GLN A 868 18.98 -16.43 4.36
C GLN A 868 18.16 -17.28 5.34
N ASP A 869 16.94 -17.66 4.97
CA ASP A 869 15.99 -18.38 5.82
C ASP A 869 15.18 -19.41 4.99
N PRO A 870 14.48 -20.36 5.65
CA PRO A 870 13.71 -21.40 4.98
C PRO A 870 12.63 -20.89 4.01
N ILE A 871 11.97 -19.77 4.32
CA ILE A 871 10.86 -19.23 3.53
C ILE A 871 11.43 -18.64 2.25
N THR A 872 12.43 -17.77 2.34
CA THR A 872 13.10 -17.21 1.17
C THR A 872 13.78 -18.29 0.35
N ALA A 873 14.42 -19.28 0.98
CA ALA A 873 15.03 -20.41 0.28
C ALA A 873 14.01 -21.19 -0.55
N ARG A 874 12.83 -21.49 0.03
CA ARG A 874 11.73 -22.09 -0.72
C ARG A 874 11.31 -21.23 -1.89
N GLN A 875 11.06 -19.95 -1.67
CA GLN A 875 10.62 -19.03 -2.74
C GLN A 875 11.65 -18.98 -3.89
N ARG A 876 12.95 -18.92 -3.58
CA ARG A 876 14.00 -18.97 -4.61
C ARG A 876 14.05 -20.29 -5.36
N VAL A 877 13.84 -21.42 -4.67
CA VAL A 877 13.76 -22.73 -5.35
C VAL A 877 12.48 -22.85 -6.18
N GLN A 878 11.35 -22.27 -5.75
CA GLN A 878 10.13 -22.19 -6.55
C GLN A 878 10.35 -21.35 -7.81
N GLN A 879 11.06 -20.23 -7.72
CA GLN A 879 11.48 -19.42 -8.88
C GLN A 879 12.36 -20.24 -9.83
N ALA A 880 13.36 -20.97 -9.30
CA ALA A 880 14.21 -21.85 -10.12
C ALA A 880 13.42 -23.00 -10.78
N ALA A 881 12.49 -23.63 -10.06
CA ALA A 881 11.60 -24.65 -10.62
C ALA A 881 10.75 -24.09 -11.77
N ARG A 882 10.15 -22.90 -11.58
CA ARG A 882 9.37 -22.22 -12.62
C ARG A 882 10.24 -21.81 -13.81
N PHE A 883 11.46 -21.33 -13.58
CA PHE A 883 12.43 -21.04 -14.63
C PHE A 883 12.69 -22.28 -15.50
N LEU A 884 13.08 -23.39 -14.88
CA LEU A 884 13.39 -24.63 -15.59
C LEU A 884 12.16 -25.18 -16.32
N ALA A 885 10.98 -25.11 -15.70
CA ALA A 885 9.74 -25.55 -16.32
C ALA A 885 9.46 -24.76 -17.59
N ARG A 886 9.55 -23.41 -17.56
CA ARG A 886 9.34 -22.56 -18.75
C ARG A 886 10.30 -22.86 -19.89
N HIS A 887 11.51 -23.32 -19.59
CA HIS A 887 12.52 -23.69 -20.58
C HIS A 887 12.42 -25.15 -21.05
N GLY A 888 11.40 -25.90 -20.61
CA GLY A 888 11.17 -27.28 -21.02
C GLY A 888 11.98 -28.34 -20.25
N GLU A 889 12.72 -27.94 -19.22
CA GLU A 889 13.55 -28.84 -18.39
C GLU A 889 12.73 -29.49 -17.27
N LEU A 890 11.66 -30.19 -17.68
CA LEU A 890 10.55 -30.61 -16.81
C LEU A 890 10.98 -31.54 -15.66
N ASP A 891 11.92 -32.45 -15.89
CA ASP A 891 12.32 -33.42 -14.86
C ASP A 891 13.07 -32.74 -13.70
N ALA A 892 13.96 -31.79 -14.00
CA ALA A 892 14.64 -30.99 -12.98
C ALA A 892 13.67 -30.03 -12.29
N ALA A 893 12.77 -29.41 -13.06
CA ALA A 893 11.71 -28.56 -12.55
C ALA A 893 10.82 -29.29 -11.53
N ARG A 894 10.35 -30.52 -11.82
CA ARG A 894 9.53 -31.32 -10.89
C ARG A 894 10.26 -31.65 -9.60
N ARG A 895 11.53 -32.07 -9.67
CA ARG A 895 12.35 -32.36 -8.48
C ARG A 895 12.49 -31.13 -7.58
N LEU A 896 12.73 -29.95 -8.16
CA LEU A 896 12.80 -28.70 -7.40
C LEU A 896 11.44 -28.26 -6.87
N ALA A 897 10.36 -28.45 -7.64
CA ALA A 897 8.99 -28.17 -7.22
C ALA A 897 8.57 -29.01 -6.01
N GLU A 898 8.91 -30.30 -5.99
CA GLU A 898 8.69 -31.20 -4.84
C GLU A 898 9.52 -30.79 -3.61
N LYS A 899 10.82 -30.54 -3.79
CA LYS A 899 11.72 -30.10 -2.69
C LYS A 899 11.28 -28.79 -2.08
N SER A 900 10.70 -27.92 -2.89
CA SER A 900 10.19 -26.62 -2.46
C SER A 900 8.73 -26.67 -2.01
N GLY A 901 8.05 -27.83 -2.04
CA GLY A 901 6.63 -27.94 -1.66
C GLY A 901 5.66 -27.18 -2.57
N LEU A 902 6.08 -26.82 -3.79
CA LEU A 902 5.23 -26.26 -4.83
C LEU A 902 4.19 -27.27 -5.31
N VAL A 903 4.56 -28.55 -5.29
CA VAL A 903 3.69 -29.71 -5.52
C VAL A 903 3.84 -30.70 -4.36
N ALA A 904 2.83 -31.53 -4.13
CA ALA A 904 2.93 -32.62 -3.15
C ALA A 904 4.01 -33.62 -3.59
N ALA A 905 4.75 -34.19 -2.63
CA ALA A 905 5.68 -35.28 -2.92
C ALA A 905 4.90 -36.50 -3.41
N GLY A 906 5.26 -37.00 -4.60
CA GLY A 906 4.67 -38.18 -5.24
C GLY A 906 5.13 -39.51 -4.66
#